data_AF-A0A6M3XKG6-F1
#
_entry.id   AF-A0A6M3XKG6-F1
#
_cell.length_a   1.000
_cell.length_b   1.000
_cell.length_c   1.000
_cell.angle_alpha   90.00
_cell.angle_beta   90.00
_cell.angle_gamma   90.00
#
_symmetry.space_group_name_H-M   'P 1'
#
loop_
_entity.id
_entity.type
_entity.pdbx_description
1 polymer ?
#
loop_
_entity_poly.entity_id
_entity_poly.type
_entity_poly.pdbx_seq_one_letter_code
_entity_poly.pdbx_strand_id
1 'polypeptide(L)'
;MKKQNKKKHNPNFLTFLVDPAKGLLSPLMTAFPTALVNAIPKVVEEMPLAVSAGAIKKATKMAKGLMYPDKPTDLGTFKEQMDKSARDADSLGTTLLVSSTLAAAIPFIQVGDAIDEIWRLPGCSAAIDIGHDIWIAPFRYGTEPYLKRYWQAHYTPLLPEPYRLADMASKNRLPDDMYFNAMAQNGLSEDWAGRWKEAQRIIMEPSVLMALHRRGVLTDKEYKAYMLWNGYNEIEANQMLHLKDVIPPLTDLIRMAVREAFGKHTYEEQKPALVEWGGKMGLTPEWVENYWYAHWERIPLGQAYENLWRGLWTKEDFMRMLRIKDFHPKDIDAIYNVSYRPPSIREMGYGFDVGAYTKEDIVRYRKWGGLSPVDSEKAATALIDYRVSAEREAFRRELMYAYARGSIDMADFKKVLAQLKTSKEAIDLWVERAQLYKERISKPTPVEEGRIVSSSEAKWAFVNGLRDEKWYRQALAELDWEEDRIQLAVDRANREMVVEEVGFRKLTATQIRDLYKFRKLEASAVKTELMKIGYSDEDAVNLGQILIDVVEAERIGKPVEPRALTVADIGHFYDMGVYSVDDLLAGFENLGYTTEDAVNKTIYTQVAINFPDLKAMYSKGWITADIMYEELVSYGLSPDRASELMMTAVVAEQPVRLASERDLTKSEIVKGVKTGVITAIQGVELLMDLGYDESESWYILVINKVVEAGDPEGYYDMKRAVEAYKKAQGKPYMDIPAEVLTLEKAVREQELKIDTMKKEKREEADIAVEVSALSNMKQALIRILMAKKLT
;
A
#
# COMPACT_ATOMS: atom_id res chain seq x y z
N MET A 1 -74.76 102.31 58.02
CA MET A 1 -73.80 103.44 58.11
C MET A 1 -72.39 102.92 57.90
N LYS A 2 -71.63 103.59 57.01
CA LYS A 2 -70.16 103.71 56.91
C LYS A 2 -69.28 102.46 56.71
N LYS A 3 -68.77 102.40 55.48
CA LYS A 3 -67.51 101.80 55.00
C LYS A 3 -66.38 101.81 56.04
N GLN A 4 -65.74 100.65 56.23
CA GLN A 4 -64.29 100.50 56.33
C GLN A 4 -63.88 99.12 55.78
N ASN A 5 -63.01 99.15 54.78
CA ASN A 5 -62.33 97.99 54.20
C ASN A 5 -61.52 97.25 55.27
N LYS A 6 -61.85 95.98 55.56
CA LYS A 6 -60.86 95.03 56.08
C LYS A 6 -60.32 94.24 54.89
N LYS A 7 -59.20 94.70 54.32
CA LYS A 7 -58.35 93.87 53.46
C LYS A 7 -57.95 92.63 54.27
N LYS A 8 -58.42 91.45 53.87
CA LYS A 8 -57.88 90.16 54.31
C LYS A 8 -56.42 90.10 53.86
N HIS A 9 -55.49 90.02 54.80
CA HIS A 9 -54.09 89.69 54.48
C HIS A 9 -54.06 88.30 53.85
N ASN A 10 -53.64 88.21 52.58
CA ASN A 10 -53.21 86.93 52.04
C ASN A 10 -51.88 86.56 52.72
N PRO A 11 -51.74 85.35 53.28
CA PRO A 11 -50.46 84.90 53.82
C PRO A 11 -49.43 84.86 52.68
N ASN A 12 -48.28 85.49 52.90
CA ASN A 12 -47.17 85.46 51.97
C ASN A 12 -46.34 84.17 52.16
N PHE A 13 -45.39 83.92 51.26
CA PHE A 13 -44.55 82.71 51.24
C PHE A 13 -43.93 82.39 52.61
N LEU A 14 -43.47 83.42 53.30
CA LEU A 14 -42.85 83.27 54.61
C LEU A 14 -43.88 82.93 55.69
N THR A 15 -45.12 83.46 55.63
CA THR A 15 -46.19 83.04 56.57
C THR A 15 -46.59 81.57 56.41
N PHE A 16 -46.45 81.00 55.21
CA PHE A 16 -46.68 79.57 54.96
C PHE A 16 -45.49 78.68 55.36
N LEU A 17 -44.25 79.16 55.23
CA LEU A 17 -43.06 78.43 55.63
C LEU A 17 -43.04 78.13 57.14
N VAL A 18 -43.46 79.08 57.97
CA VAL A 18 -43.41 79.01 59.44
C VAL A 18 -44.76 78.79 60.13
N ASP A 19 -45.83 78.47 59.39
CA ASP A 19 -47.13 78.11 60.01
C ASP A 19 -46.96 76.85 60.89
N PRO A 20 -47.13 76.96 62.22
CA PRO A 20 -46.85 75.86 63.14
C PRO A 20 -47.77 74.64 62.93
N ALA A 21 -48.96 74.84 62.36
CA ALA A 21 -49.96 73.80 62.18
C ALA A 21 -50.02 73.24 60.75
N LYS A 22 -49.63 74.01 59.73
CA LYS A 22 -49.83 73.65 58.31
C LYS A 22 -48.66 74.00 57.37
N GLY A 23 -47.56 74.52 57.89
CA GLY A 23 -46.42 74.97 57.11
C GLY A 23 -45.44 73.86 56.74
N LEU A 24 -44.64 74.11 55.69
CA LEU A 24 -43.65 73.14 55.18
C LEU A 24 -42.62 72.73 56.26
N LEU A 25 -42.29 73.64 57.19
CA LEU A 25 -41.35 73.41 58.28
C LEU A 25 -42.02 73.07 59.63
N SER A 26 -43.34 72.85 59.66
CA SER A 26 -44.09 72.53 60.89
C SER A 26 -43.44 71.43 61.77
N PRO A 27 -42.90 70.32 61.21
CA PRO A 27 -42.23 69.29 62.01
C PRO A 27 -40.88 69.74 62.63
N LEU A 28 -40.24 70.76 62.05
CA LEU A 28 -38.95 71.30 62.48
C LEU A 28 -39.10 72.46 63.47
N MET A 29 -40.25 73.14 63.50
CA MET A 29 -40.49 74.33 64.34
C MET A 29 -40.53 74.03 65.85
N THR A 30 -40.75 72.78 66.26
CA THR A 30 -40.64 72.35 67.67
C THR A 30 -39.21 72.20 68.17
N ALA A 31 -38.21 72.25 67.28
CA ALA A 31 -36.79 72.08 67.62
C ALA A 31 -36.00 73.39 67.69
N PHE A 32 -36.63 74.55 67.41
CA PHE A 32 -35.94 75.85 67.39
C PHE A 32 -36.11 76.66 68.69
N PRO A 33 -35.11 77.48 69.07
CA PRO A 33 -35.21 78.38 70.22
C PRO A 33 -36.28 79.47 69.99
N THR A 34 -37.06 79.77 71.04
CA THR A 34 -38.24 80.65 70.99
C THR A 34 -37.94 82.08 70.53
N ALA A 35 -36.69 82.54 70.67
CA ALA A 35 -36.25 83.86 70.21
C ALA A 35 -36.20 83.97 68.67
N LEU A 36 -35.84 82.89 67.98
CA LEU A 36 -35.77 82.84 66.52
C LEU A 36 -37.19 82.82 65.91
N VAL A 37 -38.09 82.05 66.54
CA VAL A 37 -39.51 81.95 66.13
C VAL A 37 -40.24 83.29 66.20
N ASN A 38 -39.88 84.15 67.17
CA ASN A 38 -40.53 85.45 67.38
C ASN A 38 -39.97 86.60 66.51
N ALA A 39 -38.79 86.45 65.91
CA ALA A 39 -38.19 87.46 65.03
C ALA A 39 -38.74 87.40 63.59
N ILE A 40 -39.21 86.21 63.18
CA ILE A 40 -39.62 85.92 61.80
C ILE A 40 -40.84 86.75 61.35
N PRO A 41 -41.92 86.97 62.14
CA PRO A 41 -43.10 87.68 61.65
C PRO A 41 -42.85 89.14 61.25
N LYS A 42 -41.84 89.81 61.84
CA LYS A 42 -41.54 91.23 61.57
C LYS A 42 -40.79 91.47 60.26
N VAL A 43 -39.93 90.54 59.84
CA VAL A 43 -39.17 90.63 58.58
C VAL A 43 -40.07 90.36 57.36
N VAL A 44 -41.21 89.69 57.60
CA VAL A 44 -42.12 89.18 56.59
C VAL A 44 -43.10 90.23 56.06
N GLU A 45 -43.35 91.32 56.80
CA GLU A 45 -44.30 92.37 56.39
C GLU A 45 -43.70 93.41 55.42
N GLU A 46 -42.37 93.54 55.31
CA GLU A 46 -41.72 94.65 54.57
C GLU A 46 -41.09 94.28 53.22
N MET A 47 -41.16 93.02 52.76
CA MET A 47 -40.58 92.60 51.48
C MET A 47 -41.61 92.46 50.34
N PRO A 48 -41.54 93.29 49.28
CA PRO A 48 -42.29 93.07 48.05
C PRO A 48 -41.47 92.22 47.07
N LEU A 49 -41.44 90.90 47.25
CA LEU A 49 -40.82 89.98 46.29
C LEU A 49 -41.82 89.60 45.19
N ALA A 50 -41.45 89.90 43.94
CA ALA A 50 -42.21 89.68 42.72
C ALA A 50 -42.20 88.20 42.24
N VAL A 51 -42.38 87.26 43.18
CA VAL A 51 -42.66 85.85 42.86
C VAL A 51 -44.03 85.54 43.42
N SER A 52 -45.03 85.37 42.55
CA SER A 52 -46.40 85.10 43.01
C SER A 52 -46.44 83.81 43.84
N ALA A 53 -47.21 83.79 44.92
CA ALA A 53 -47.43 82.57 45.73
C ALA A 53 -47.90 81.37 44.89
N GLY A 54 -48.50 81.61 43.72
CA GLY A 54 -48.88 80.58 42.75
C GLY A 54 -47.70 79.90 42.05
N ALA A 55 -46.62 80.64 41.74
CA ALA A 55 -45.43 80.08 41.09
C ALA A 55 -44.66 79.14 42.03
N ILE A 56 -44.54 79.52 43.31
CA ILE A 56 -43.86 78.70 44.33
C ILE A 56 -44.68 77.46 44.66
N LYS A 57 -46.02 77.57 44.80
CA LYS A 57 -46.90 76.41 45.05
C LYS A 57 -46.84 75.39 43.91
N LYS A 58 -46.62 75.84 42.67
CA LYS A 58 -46.39 74.98 41.50
C LYS A 58 -45.03 74.29 41.57
N ALA A 59 -43.97 75.03 41.93
CA ALA A 59 -42.62 74.50 42.12
C ALA A 59 -42.52 73.47 43.25
N THR A 60 -43.14 73.71 44.42
CA THR A 60 -43.14 72.75 45.55
C THR A 60 -43.91 71.47 45.22
N LYS A 61 -45.02 71.58 44.47
CA LYS A 61 -45.79 70.42 43.99
C LYS A 61 -45.00 69.60 42.97
N MET A 62 -44.28 70.26 42.06
CA MET A 62 -43.37 69.63 41.11
C MET A 62 -42.20 68.94 41.81
N ALA A 63 -41.53 69.61 42.75
CA ALA A 63 -40.42 69.03 43.53
C ALA A 63 -40.84 67.79 44.32
N LYS A 64 -42.05 67.80 44.93
CA LYS A 64 -42.59 66.63 45.63
C LYS A 64 -42.89 65.46 44.69
N GLY A 65 -43.39 65.75 43.48
CA GLY A 65 -43.62 64.72 42.45
C GLY A 65 -42.34 64.15 41.83
N LEU A 66 -41.26 64.94 41.80
CA LEU A 66 -39.93 64.51 41.35
C LEU A 66 -39.22 63.62 42.38
N MET A 67 -39.32 63.97 43.68
CA MET A 67 -38.66 63.20 44.75
C MET A 67 -39.43 61.93 45.16
N TYR A 68 -40.74 61.89 44.90
CA TYR A 68 -41.60 60.75 45.20
C TYR A 68 -42.60 60.50 44.05
N PRO A 69 -42.13 60.00 42.90
CA PRO A 69 -43.04 59.65 41.81
C PRO A 69 -43.95 58.48 42.22
N ASP A 70 -45.23 58.53 41.86
CA ASP A 70 -46.13 57.40 42.01
C ASP A 70 -45.61 56.21 41.19
N LYS A 71 -45.68 54.98 41.73
CA LYS A 71 -45.23 53.78 41.01
C LYS A 71 -46.10 53.58 39.74
N PRO A 72 -45.51 53.55 38.53
CA PRO A 72 -46.27 53.30 37.31
C PRO A 72 -46.72 51.84 37.25
N THR A 73 -47.93 51.61 36.73
CA THR A 73 -48.50 50.27 36.58
C THR A 73 -48.17 49.62 35.22
N ASP A 74 -47.67 50.37 34.23
CA ASP A 74 -47.22 49.85 32.92
C ASP A 74 -46.14 50.73 32.24
N LEU A 75 -45.51 50.18 31.20
CA LEU A 75 -44.37 50.79 30.46
C LEU A 75 -44.76 52.01 29.60
N GLY A 76 -46.00 52.05 29.09
CA GLY A 76 -46.50 53.17 28.29
C GLY A 76 -46.74 54.40 29.16
N THR A 77 -47.38 54.21 30.32
CA THR A 77 -47.60 55.26 31.31
C THR A 77 -46.29 55.70 31.98
N PHE A 78 -45.30 54.82 32.13
CA PHE A 78 -43.96 55.17 32.63
C PHE A 78 -43.22 56.15 31.71
N LYS A 79 -43.20 55.90 30.39
CA LYS A 79 -42.52 56.80 29.43
C LYS A 79 -43.16 58.19 29.41
N GLU A 80 -44.49 58.28 29.38
CA GLU A 80 -45.20 59.56 29.48
C GLU A 80 -44.96 60.27 30.82
N GLN A 81 -44.91 59.52 31.93
CA GLN A 81 -44.56 60.07 33.24
C GLN A 81 -43.11 60.57 33.28
N MET A 82 -42.14 59.85 32.71
CA MET A 82 -40.73 60.29 32.67
C MET A 82 -40.53 61.49 31.73
N ASP A 83 -41.19 61.51 30.57
CA ASP A 83 -41.14 62.66 29.64
C ASP A 83 -41.84 63.90 30.22
N LYS A 84 -42.89 63.71 31.01
CA LYS A 84 -43.53 64.79 31.77
C LYS A 84 -42.65 65.25 32.92
N SER A 85 -42.07 64.34 33.70
CA SER A 85 -41.16 64.66 34.79
C SER A 85 -39.89 65.35 34.31
N ALA A 86 -39.33 64.97 33.14
CA ALA A 86 -38.20 65.65 32.53
C ALA A 86 -38.53 67.10 32.10
N ARG A 87 -39.72 67.32 31.51
CA ARG A 87 -40.20 68.68 31.16
C ARG A 87 -40.53 69.53 32.38
N ASP A 88 -41.16 68.93 33.39
CA ASP A 88 -41.49 69.59 34.65
C ASP A 88 -40.20 69.94 35.44
N ALA A 89 -39.19 69.07 35.38
CA ALA A 89 -37.88 69.29 35.99
C ALA A 89 -37.03 70.34 35.27
N ASP A 90 -37.08 70.42 33.93
CA ASP A 90 -36.43 71.49 33.16
C ASP A 90 -37.03 72.87 33.48
N SER A 91 -38.36 72.94 33.60
CA SER A 91 -39.08 74.14 34.06
C SER A 91 -38.74 74.51 35.51
N LEU A 92 -38.63 73.52 36.41
CA LEU A 92 -38.28 73.72 37.82
C LEU A 92 -36.81 74.15 37.98
N GLY A 93 -35.89 73.49 37.27
CA GLY A 93 -34.47 73.79 37.24
C GLY A 93 -34.21 75.20 36.73
N THR A 94 -34.83 75.59 35.62
CA THR A 94 -34.75 76.97 35.10
C THR A 94 -35.29 78.00 36.09
N THR A 95 -36.43 77.71 36.74
CA THR A 95 -37.02 78.61 37.73
C THR A 95 -36.13 78.74 38.98
N LEU A 96 -35.58 77.63 39.47
CA LEU A 96 -34.69 77.60 40.63
C LEU A 96 -33.37 78.32 40.32
N LEU A 97 -32.76 78.10 39.16
CA LEU A 97 -31.51 78.73 38.75
C LEU A 97 -31.68 80.26 38.56
N VAL A 98 -32.80 80.70 37.96
CA VAL A 98 -33.14 82.13 37.83
C VAL A 98 -33.42 82.74 39.21
N SER A 99 -34.09 82.01 40.10
CA SER A 99 -34.33 82.49 41.46
C SER A 99 -33.08 82.54 42.34
N SER A 100 -32.11 81.63 42.15
CA SER A 100 -30.84 81.62 42.88
C SER A 100 -29.93 82.76 42.43
N THR A 101 -29.85 83.01 41.12
CA THR A 101 -29.12 84.17 40.57
C THR A 101 -29.76 85.49 40.98
N LEU A 102 -31.09 85.59 41.02
CA LEU A 102 -31.78 86.79 41.53
C LEU A 102 -31.58 86.98 43.04
N ALA A 103 -31.56 85.91 43.84
CA ALA A 103 -31.30 85.97 45.28
C ALA A 103 -29.87 86.43 45.60
N ALA A 104 -28.88 85.96 44.82
CA ALA A 104 -27.49 86.41 44.93
C ALA A 104 -27.30 87.90 44.53
N ALA A 105 -28.24 88.47 43.78
CA ALA A 105 -28.21 89.87 43.34
C ALA A 105 -28.90 90.86 44.31
N ILE A 106 -29.42 90.41 45.46
CA ILE A 106 -30.10 91.28 46.44
C ILE A 106 -29.05 91.98 47.33
N PRO A 107 -28.95 93.32 47.37
CA PRO A 107 -27.80 94.01 47.96
C PRO A 107 -27.85 94.21 49.49
N PHE A 108 -28.63 93.45 50.24
CA PHE A 108 -28.77 93.61 51.70
C PHE A 108 -28.18 92.41 52.47
N ILE A 109 -27.04 92.66 53.12
CA ILE A 109 -26.14 91.69 53.75
C ILE A 109 -26.87 90.68 54.67
N GLN A 110 -27.92 91.07 55.40
CA GLN A 110 -28.61 90.17 56.34
C GLN A 110 -29.65 89.24 55.70
N VAL A 111 -30.13 89.56 54.48
CA VAL A 111 -31.14 88.74 53.78
C VAL A 111 -30.46 87.69 52.91
N GLY A 112 -29.29 88.02 52.34
CA GLY A 112 -28.47 87.08 51.58
C GLY A 112 -28.06 85.87 52.42
N ASP A 113 -27.61 86.09 53.66
CA ASP A 113 -27.15 85.02 54.56
C ASP A 113 -28.27 84.04 54.95
N ALA A 114 -29.46 84.55 55.27
CA ALA A 114 -30.60 83.71 55.62
C ALA A 114 -31.13 82.89 54.43
N ILE A 115 -31.05 83.44 53.21
CA ILE A 115 -31.38 82.70 52.00
C ILE A 115 -30.31 81.64 51.73
N ASP A 116 -29.02 81.97 51.83
CA ASP A 116 -27.94 81.00 51.63
C ASP A 116 -28.07 79.80 52.60
N GLU A 117 -28.45 80.04 53.85
CA GLU A 117 -28.66 78.99 54.85
C GLU A 117 -29.86 78.07 54.54
N ILE A 118 -30.95 78.63 53.96
CA ILE A 118 -32.10 77.84 53.49
C ILE A 118 -31.71 76.95 52.30
N TRP A 119 -30.88 77.45 51.38
CA TRP A 119 -30.43 76.71 50.20
C TRP A 119 -29.49 75.56 50.55
N ARG A 120 -28.74 75.68 51.66
CA ARG A 120 -27.88 74.63 52.22
C ARG A 120 -28.64 73.53 52.98
N LEU A 121 -29.95 73.65 53.21
CA LEU A 121 -30.73 72.57 53.80
C LEU A 121 -30.67 71.33 52.89
N PRO A 122 -30.43 70.11 53.41
CA PRO A 122 -30.19 68.92 52.60
C PRO A 122 -31.26 68.65 51.53
N GLY A 123 -32.55 68.87 51.86
CA GLY A 123 -33.65 68.68 50.90
C GLY A 123 -33.74 69.76 49.81
N CYS A 124 -33.25 70.98 50.09
CA CYS A 124 -33.17 72.04 49.09
C CYS A 124 -31.93 71.86 48.21
N SER A 125 -30.77 71.57 48.81
CA SER A 125 -29.53 71.23 48.07
C SER A 125 -29.77 70.08 47.09
N ALA A 126 -30.38 68.98 47.53
CA ALA A 126 -30.68 67.85 46.65
C ALA A 126 -31.61 68.24 45.48
N ALA A 127 -32.61 69.09 45.71
CA ALA A 127 -33.51 69.56 44.65
C ALA A 127 -32.79 70.49 43.65
N ILE A 128 -31.84 71.30 44.13
CA ILE A 128 -30.99 72.16 43.30
C ILE A 128 -30.02 71.31 42.48
N ASP A 129 -29.38 70.31 43.09
CA ASP A 129 -28.45 69.39 42.41
C ASP A 129 -29.16 68.59 41.32
N ILE A 130 -30.36 68.05 41.62
CA ILE A 130 -31.20 67.38 40.62
C ILE A 130 -31.61 68.35 39.50
N GLY A 131 -32.01 69.58 39.85
CA GLY A 131 -32.35 70.60 38.86
C GLY A 131 -31.18 70.96 37.96
N HIS A 132 -29.98 71.08 38.52
CA HIS A 132 -28.74 71.34 37.79
C HIS A 132 -28.37 70.16 36.87
N ASP A 133 -28.43 68.92 37.37
CA ASP A 133 -28.12 67.72 36.59
C ASP A 133 -29.10 67.50 35.44
N ILE A 134 -30.39 67.81 35.64
CA ILE A 134 -31.40 67.72 34.57
C ILE A 134 -31.20 68.84 33.55
N TRP A 135 -30.92 70.07 33.99
CA TRP A 135 -30.66 71.19 33.10
C TRP A 135 -29.42 70.97 32.22
N ILE A 136 -28.36 70.37 32.76
CA ILE A 136 -27.14 70.06 31.99
C ILE A 136 -27.24 68.73 31.22
N ALA A 137 -28.26 67.89 31.45
CA ALA A 137 -28.38 66.57 30.81
C ALA A 137 -28.44 66.62 29.27
N PRO A 138 -29.20 67.54 28.60
CA PRO A 138 -29.18 67.65 27.13
C PRO A 138 -27.78 67.96 26.58
N PHE A 139 -26.99 68.76 27.32
CA PHE A 139 -25.60 68.98 26.99
C PHE A 139 -24.76 67.72 27.25
N ARG A 140 -24.77 67.16 28.48
CA ARG A 140 -23.92 66.01 28.87
C ARG A 140 -24.12 64.75 28.02
N TYR A 141 -25.36 64.45 27.62
CA TYR A 141 -25.69 63.22 26.89
C TYR A 141 -25.96 63.44 25.40
N GLY A 142 -26.27 64.69 24.98
CA GLY A 142 -26.52 65.05 23.59
C GLY A 142 -25.34 65.77 22.94
N THR A 143 -25.13 67.04 23.29
CA THR A 143 -24.16 67.92 22.63
C THR A 143 -22.70 67.59 22.98
N GLU A 144 -22.40 67.29 24.23
CA GLU A 144 -21.04 67.00 24.72
C GLU A 144 -20.43 65.77 24.04
N PRO A 145 -21.10 64.61 23.90
CA PRO A 145 -20.54 63.47 23.17
C PRO A 145 -20.30 63.76 21.69
N TYR A 146 -21.12 64.62 21.07
CA TYR A 146 -20.92 65.07 19.69
C TYR A 146 -19.70 65.99 19.57
N LEU A 147 -19.58 66.99 20.46
CA LEU A 147 -18.41 67.87 20.50
C LEU A 147 -17.12 67.12 20.82
N LYS A 148 -17.16 66.16 21.76
CA LYS A 148 -16.04 65.26 22.05
C LYS A 148 -15.62 64.49 20.80
N ARG A 149 -16.55 63.88 20.07
CA ARG A 149 -16.26 63.17 18.81
C ARG A 149 -15.72 64.10 17.73
N TYR A 150 -16.29 65.29 17.57
CA TYR A 150 -15.83 66.30 16.60
C TYR A 150 -14.37 66.67 16.86
N TRP A 151 -14.02 67.02 18.10
CA TRP A 151 -12.65 67.40 18.45
C TRP A 151 -11.68 66.21 18.46
N GLN A 152 -12.13 65.02 18.89
CA GLN A 152 -11.34 63.79 18.78
C GLN A 152 -11.02 63.44 17.32
N ALA A 153 -11.94 63.67 16.38
CA ALA A 153 -11.68 63.42 14.97
C ALA A 153 -10.73 64.47 14.35
N HIS A 154 -10.80 65.73 14.80
CA HIS A 154 -9.97 66.81 14.26
C HIS A 154 -8.54 66.81 14.81
N TYR A 155 -8.37 66.53 16.11
CA TYR A 155 -7.06 66.59 16.77
C TYR A 155 -6.45 65.21 17.01
N THR A 156 -7.24 64.13 16.89
CA THR A 156 -6.81 62.74 17.11
C THR A 156 -5.91 62.56 18.34
N PRO A 157 -6.28 63.08 19.53
CA PRO A 157 -5.39 63.13 20.69
C PRO A 157 -5.24 61.77 21.40
N LEU A 158 -6.04 60.78 21.01
CA LEU A 158 -6.10 59.49 21.67
C LEU A 158 -4.99 58.58 21.13
N LEU A 159 -4.05 58.23 21.99
CA LEU A 159 -3.09 57.16 21.73
C LEU A 159 -3.72 55.79 22.03
N PRO A 160 -3.29 54.72 21.32
CA PRO A 160 -3.63 53.36 21.71
C PRO A 160 -3.18 53.08 23.15
N GLU A 161 -3.92 52.20 23.83
CA GLU A 161 -3.58 51.74 25.19
C GLU A 161 -2.17 51.14 25.22
N PRO A 162 -1.40 51.32 26.32
CA PRO A 162 -0.04 50.78 26.44
C PRO A 162 0.10 49.28 26.12
N TYR A 163 -0.90 48.47 26.47
CA TYR A 163 -0.94 47.04 26.13
C TYR A 163 -0.98 46.80 24.61
N ARG A 164 -1.79 47.56 23.86
CA ARG A 164 -1.88 47.44 22.40
C ARG A 164 -0.60 47.94 21.73
N LEU A 165 0.00 49.00 22.25
CA LEU A 165 1.29 49.50 21.78
C LEU A 165 2.38 48.42 21.93
N ALA A 166 2.44 47.77 23.09
CA ALA A 166 3.39 46.69 23.35
C ALA A 166 3.16 45.46 22.44
N ASP A 167 1.90 45.07 22.19
CA ASP A 167 1.57 43.95 21.30
C ASP A 167 1.94 44.24 19.83
N MET A 168 1.68 45.46 19.36
CA MET A 168 2.09 45.87 18.01
C MET A 168 3.62 45.92 17.87
N ALA A 169 4.32 46.44 18.88
CA ALA A 169 5.77 46.51 18.89
C ALA A 169 6.42 45.12 18.97
N SER A 170 5.89 44.19 19.77
CA SER A 170 6.43 42.82 19.88
C SER A 170 6.31 42.03 18.56
N LYS A 171 5.28 42.34 17.77
CA LYS A 171 5.03 41.76 16.44
C LYS A 171 5.73 42.52 15.30
N ASN A 172 6.63 43.45 15.61
CA ASN A 172 7.32 44.31 14.64
C ASN A 172 6.35 45.10 13.72
N ARG A 173 5.16 45.44 14.20
CA ARG A 173 4.17 46.26 13.48
C ARG A 173 4.23 47.74 13.84
N LEU A 174 4.99 48.09 14.88
CA LEU A 174 5.23 49.45 15.33
C LEU A 174 6.74 49.64 15.48
N PRO A 175 7.36 50.63 14.79
CA PRO A 175 8.77 50.97 14.96
C PRO A 175 9.10 51.35 16.42
N ASP A 176 10.32 51.03 16.87
CA ASP A 176 10.72 51.19 18.27
C ASP A 176 10.70 52.64 18.74
N ASP A 177 11.17 53.56 17.90
CA ASP A 177 11.13 55.01 18.17
C ASP A 177 9.68 55.50 18.36
N MET A 178 8.76 55.04 17.51
CA MET A 178 7.34 55.38 17.63
C MET A 178 6.70 54.75 18.87
N TYR A 179 7.08 53.51 19.19
CA TYR A 179 6.63 52.81 20.39
C TYR A 179 7.05 53.53 21.68
N PHE A 180 8.34 53.81 21.84
CA PHE A 180 8.85 54.46 23.05
C PHE A 180 8.28 55.88 23.21
N ASN A 181 8.15 56.64 22.13
CA ASN A 181 7.51 57.96 22.16
C ASN A 181 6.02 57.89 22.57
N ALA A 182 5.27 56.90 22.07
CA ALA A 182 3.86 56.72 22.43
C ALA A 182 3.71 56.22 23.88
N MET A 183 4.61 55.36 24.36
CA MET A 183 4.64 54.89 25.75
C MET A 183 5.01 56.02 26.72
N ALA A 184 5.94 56.91 26.34
CA ALA A 184 6.29 58.09 27.12
C ALA A 184 5.12 59.07 27.27
N GLN A 185 4.32 59.27 26.21
CA GLN A 185 3.09 60.08 26.27
C GLN A 185 1.99 59.44 27.16
N ASN A 186 2.05 58.12 27.36
CA ASN A 186 1.23 57.40 28.33
C ASN A 186 1.85 57.36 29.75
N GLY A 187 3.01 58.01 29.96
CA GLY A 187 3.67 58.12 31.26
C GLY A 187 4.60 56.95 31.62
N LEU A 188 4.99 56.09 30.67
CA LEU A 188 5.91 54.96 30.89
C LEU A 188 7.35 55.32 30.51
N SER A 189 8.32 54.89 31.33
CA SER A 189 9.74 54.99 31.00
C SER A 189 10.12 53.98 29.90
N GLU A 190 11.23 54.24 29.22
CA GLU A 190 11.76 53.31 28.21
C GLU A 190 12.04 51.92 28.78
N ASP A 191 12.55 51.79 30.02
CA ASP A 191 12.78 50.49 30.67
C ASP A 191 11.48 49.68 30.83
N TRP A 192 10.42 50.30 31.37
CA TRP A 192 9.14 49.64 31.53
C TRP A 192 8.47 49.35 30.20
N ALA A 193 8.57 50.27 29.23
CA ALA A 193 8.10 50.04 27.88
C ALA A 193 8.82 48.85 27.22
N GLY A 194 10.14 48.72 27.38
CA GLY A 194 10.91 47.57 26.88
C GLY A 194 10.42 46.25 27.48
N ARG A 195 10.21 46.21 28.81
CA ARG A 195 9.68 45.02 29.51
C ARG A 195 8.28 44.64 29.04
N TRP A 196 7.41 45.63 28.80
CA TRP A 196 6.06 45.40 28.31
C TRP A 196 6.07 44.84 26.88
N LYS A 197 6.94 45.36 26.02
CA LYS A 197 7.15 44.82 24.67
C LYS A 197 7.60 43.36 24.71
N GLU A 198 8.59 43.04 25.55
CA GLU A 198 9.10 41.67 25.71
C GLU A 198 8.03 40.71 26.25
N ALA A 199 7.22 41.17 27.21
CA ALA A 199 6.13 40.37 27.78
C ALA A 199 5.01 40.02 26.78
N GLN A 200 4.90 40.74 25.65
CA GLN A 200 3.94 40.41 24.58
C GLN A 200 4.51 39.46 23.51
N ARG A 201 5.74 38.95 23.68
CA ARG A 201 6.29 37.96 22.74
C ARG A 201 5.59 36.63 22.93
N ILE A 202 5.25 35.99 21.81
CA ILE A 202 4.80 34.60 21.81
C ILE A 202 6.04 33.73 21.97
N ILE A 203 6.08 32.98 23.06
CA ILE A 203 7.13 32.00 23.32
C ILE A 203 6.65 30.66 22.73
N MET A 204 7.59 29.84 22.26
CA MET A 204 7.28 28.53 21.73
C MET A 204 6.66 27.63 22.80
N GLU A 205 5.69 26.83 22.37
CA GLU A 205 5.04 25.81 23.20
C GLU A 205 6.06 24.82 23.78
N PRO A 206 5.87 24.32 25.02
CA PRO A 206 6.77 23.36 25.67
C PRO A 206 7.09 22.12 24.82
N SER A 207 6.13 21.63 24.04
CA SER A 207 6.30 20.48 23.14
C SER A 207 7.30 20.77 22.00
N VAL A 208 7.25 21.98 21.42
CA VAL A 208 8.17 22.43 20.39
C VAL A 208 9.56 22.63 20.98
N LEU A 209 9.64 23.26 22.16
CA LEU A 209 10.89 23.43 22.90
C LEU A 209 11.56 22.09 23.19
N MET A 210 10.79 21.09 23.64
CA MET A 210 11.29 19.73 23.90
C MET A 210 11.77 19.05 22.62
N ALA A 211 11.05 19.21 21.50
CA ALA A 211 11.49 18.67 20.21
C ALA A 211 12.80 19.30 19.73
N LEU A 212 12.96 20.62 19.86
CA LEU A 212 14.21 21.33 19.52
C LEU A 212 15.36 20.92 20.43
N HIS A 213 15.10 20.72 21.72
CA HIS A 213 16.06 20.22 22.70
C HIS A 213 16.54 18.80 22.34
N ARG A 214 15.62 17.85 22.08
CA ARG A 214 15.97 16.49 21.64
C ARG A 214 16.76 16.45 20.33
N ARG A 215 16.60 17.46 19.46
CA ARG A 215 17.36 17.62 18.21
C ARG A 215 18.73 18.28 18.39
N GLY A 216 19.10 18.66 19.62
CA GLY A 216 20.34 19.36 19.93
C GLY A 216 20.38 20.82 19.47
N VAL A 217 19.23 21.39 19.07
CA VAL A 217 19.15 22.81 18.67
C VAL A 217 19.17 23.72 19.89
N LEU A 218 18.59 23.26 21.00
CA LEU A 218 18.63 23.96 22.29
C LEU A 218 19.49 23.20 23.29
N THR A 219 20.32 23.91 24.03
CA THR A 219 21.01 23.40 25.22
C THR A 219 20.04 23.26 26.40
N ASP A 220 20.41 22.48 27.42
CA ASP A 220 19.64 22.35 28.68
C ASP A 220 19.37 23.72 29.33
N LYS A 221 20.34 24.65 29.24
CA LYS A 221 20.22 26.00 29.79
C LYS A 221 19.21 26.84 29.02
N GLU A 222 19.26 26.80 27.69
CA GLU A 222 18.32 27.53 26.82
C GLU A 222 16.90 26.99 26.94
N TYR A 223 16.73 25.66 26.95
CA TYR A 223 15.43 25.02 27.18
C TYR A 223 14.80 25.49 28.49
N LYS A 224 15.56 25.44 29.60
CA LYS A 224 15.07 25.91 30.91
C LYS A 224 14.71 27.39 30.89
N ALA A 225 15.50 28.25 30.24
CA ALA A 225 15.19 29.67 30.12
C ALA A 225 13.85 29.92 29.40
N TYR A 226 13.60 29.23 28.27
CA TYR A 226 12.32 29.31 27.57
C TYR A 226 11.15 28.75 28.38
N MET A 227 11.35 27.70 29.18
CA MET A 227 10.33 27.18 30.09
C MET A 227 9.99 28.19 31.19
N LEU A 228 10.99 28.86 31.78
CA LEU A 228 10.77 29.93 32.75
C LEU A 228 10.01 31.11 32.15
N TRP A 229 10.31 31.49 30.91
CA TRP A 229 9.57 32.54 30.21
C TRP A 229 8.12 32.14 29.91
N ASN A 230 7.84 30.84 29.71
CA ASN A 230 6.47 30.31 29.62
C ASN A 230 5.73 30.27 30.98
N GLY A 231 6.35 30.75 32.05
CA GLY A 231 5.74 30.84 33.38
C GLY A 231 5.92 29.60 34.26
N TYR A 232 6.66 28.58 33.80
CA TYR A 232 7.06 27.46 34.65
C TYR A 232 8.08 27.92 35.69
N ASN A 233 8.08 27.30 36.86
CA ASN A 233 9.16 27.52 37.82
C ASN A 233 10.38 26.64 37.51
N GLU A 234 11.50 26.88 38.21
CA GLU A 234 12.76 26.15 37.96
C GLU A 234 12.63 24.64 38.23
N ILE A 235 11.85 24.24 39.23
CA ILE A 235 11.63 22.83 39.57
C ILE A 235 10.87 22.14 38.43
N GLU A 236 9.80 22.76 37.94
CA GLU A 236 9.00 22.25 36.82
C GLU A 236 9.81 22.19 35.53
N ALA A 237 10.60 23.22 35.23
CA ALA A 237 11.49 23.23 34.06
C ALA A 237 12.51 22.08 34.12
N ASN A 238 13.06 21.79 35.31
CA ASN A 238 13.95 20.65 35.52
C ASN A 238 13.22 19.30 35.38
N GLN A 239 12.00 19.18 35.91
CA GLN A 239 11.18 17.97 35.76
C GLN A 239 10.85 17.69 34.30
N MET A 240 10.45 18.72 33.56
CA MET A 240 10.13 18.61 32.14
C MET A 240 11.35 18.21 31.30
N LEU A 241 12.56 18.58 31.70
CA LEU A 241 13.79 18.17 31.00
C LEU A 241 13.99 16.64 31.00
N HIS A 242 13.51 15.92 32.02
CA HIS A 242 13.58 14.45 32.05
C HIS A 242 12.75 13.79 30.95
N LEU A 243 11.77 14.50 30.39
CA LEU A 243 11.02 13.99 29.23
C LEU A 243 11.90 13.90 27.97
N LYS A 244 13.12 14.45 27.95
CA LYS A 244 14.03 14.29 26.81
C LYS A 244 14.31 12.82 26.52
N ASP A 245 14.38 11.99 27.56
CA ASP A 245 14.69 10.57 27.49
C ASP A 245 13.42 9.80 27.14
N VAL A 246 13.16 9.66 25.84
CA VAL A 246 11.95 9.00 25.33
C VAL A 246 12.01 7.51 25.62
N ILE A 247 10.99 6.99 26.30
CA ILE A 247 10.79 5.56 26.45
C ILE A 247 10.17 5.03 25.15
N PRO A 248 10.76 4.00 24.50
CA PRO A 248 10.18 3.37 23.32
C PRO A 248 8.75 2.85 23.55
N PRO A 249 7.93 2.70 22.49
CA PRO A 249 6.63 2.05 22.59
C PRO A 249 6.74 0.64 23.18
N LEU A 250 5.69 0.19 23.90
CA LEU A 250 5.71 -1.11 24.57
C LEU A 250 5.99 -2.28 23.62
N THR A 251 5.49 -2.23 22.38
CA THR A 251 5.77 -3.26 21.36
C THR A 251 7.26 -3.37 21.04
N ASP A 252 7.96 -2.24 20.98
CA ASP A 252 9.41 -2.22 20.77
C ASP A 252 10.15 -2.71 22.02
N LEU A 253 9.70 -2.34 23.22
CA LEU A 253 10.25 -2.87 24.47
C LEU A 253 10.07 -4.40 24.57
N ILE A 254 8.92 -4.93 24.15
CA ILE A 254 8.68 -6.39 24.07
C ILE A 254 9.64 -7.01 23.07
N ARG A 255 9.82 -6.41 21.89
CA ARG A 255 10.77 -6.90 20.88
C ARG A 255 12.20 -6.87 21.39
N MET A 256 12.59 -5.84 22.12
CA MET A 256 13.89 -5.73 22.80
C MET A 256 14.06 -6.85 23.82
N ALA A 257 13.06 -7.05 24.69
CA ALA A 257 13.06 -8.14 25.68
C ALA A 257 13.14 -9.53 25.03
N VAL A 258 12.37 -9.81 23.97
CA VAL A 258 12.43 -11.10 23.24
C VAL A 258 13.79 -11.30 22.57
N ARG A 259 14.43 -10.23 22.12
CA ARG A 259 15.80 -10.26 21.55
C ARG A 259 16.87 -10.07 22.61
N GLU A 260 16.50 -10.26 23.87
CA GLU A 260 17.38 -10.24 25.01
C GLU A 260 18.14 -8.93 25.23
N ALA A 261 17.70 -7.81 24.65
CA ALA A 261 18.47 -6.56 24.59
C ALA A 261 18.69 -5.87 25.96
N PHE A 262 18.04 -6.32 27.04
CA PHE A 262 18.28 -5.81 28.39
C PHE A 262 19.37 -6.62 29.12
N GLY A 263 20.27 -5.96 29.84
CA GLY A 263 21.15 -6.61 30.83
C GLY A 263 22.03 -7.72 30.24
N LYS A 264 22.07 -8.89 30.91
CA LYS A 264 22.95 -10.02 30.55
C LYS A 264 22.35 -11.00 29.54
N HIS A 265 21.29 -10.59 28.85
CA HIS A 265 20.65 -11.41 27.82
C HIS A 265 20.05 -12.73 28.33
N THR A 266 19.50 -12.79 29.56
CA THR A 266 18.79 -13.98 30.07
C THR A 266 17.28 -13.73 30.14
N TYR A 267 16.48 -14.75 29.79
CA TYR A 267 15.01 -14.67 29.80
C TYR A 267 14.45 -14.22 31.15
N GLU A 268 15.02 -14.70 32.25
CA GLU A 268 14.63 -14.39 33.62
C GLU A 268 14.87 -12.92 33.99
N GLU A 269 15.80 -12.23 33.32
CA GLU A 269 16.09 -10.80 33.51
C GLU A 269 15.32 -9.88 32.53
N GLN A 270 14.90 -10.38 31.35
CA GLN A 270 14.18 -9.56 30.36
C GLN A 270 12.79 -9.13 30.81
N LYS A 271 12.01 -10.07 31.37
CA LYS A 271 10.63 -9.77 31.80
C LYS A 271 10.59 -8.74 32.94
N PRO A 272 11.41 -8.84 34.01
CA PRO A 272 11.50 -7.79 35.02
C PRO A 272 11.88 -6.42 34.46
N ALA A 273 12.85 -6.36 33.53
CA ALA A 273 13.25 -5.11 32.88
C ALA A 273 12.09 -4.51 32.07
N LEU A 274 11.36 -5.33 31.30
CA LEU A 274 10.16 -4.90 30.59
C LEU A 274 9.09 -4.34 31.54
N VAL A 275 8.87 -4.99 32.70
CA VAL A 275 7.92 -4.52 33.73
C VAL A 275 8.36 -3.17 34.31
N GLU A 276 9.65 -2.97 34.56
CA GLU A 276 10.18 -1.68 35.02
C GLU A 276 9.89 -0.56 34.00
N TRP A 277 10.24 -0.78 32.72
CA TRP A 277 10.03 0.22 31.67
C TRP A 277 8.55 0.45 31.37
N GLY A 278 7.73 -0.60 31.34
CA GLY A 278 6.28 -0.48 31.23
C GLY A 278 5.65 0.28 32.40
N GLY A 279 6.18 0.10 33.61
CA GLY A 279 5.78 0.86 34.80
C GLY A 279 6.05 2.36 34.66
N LYS A 280 7.19 2.75 34.07
CA LYS A 280 7.50 4.16 33.76
C LYS A 280 6.56 4.77 32.71
N MET A 281 5.92 3.95 31.88
CA MET A 281 4.85 4.38 30.96
C MET A 281 3.47 4.46 31.62
N GLY A 282 3.34 4.04 32.88
CA GLY A 282 2.08 4.02 33.63
C GLY A 282 1.30 2.70 33.54
N LEU A 283 1.89 1.62 33.02
CA LEU A 283 1.25 0.30 32.97
C LEU A 283 1.44 -0.45 34.29
N THR A 284 0.40 -1.15 34.75
CA THR A 284 0.54 -2.07 35.87
C THR A 284 1.33 -3.32 35.44
N PRO A 285 2.02 -4.03 36.36
CA PRO A 285 2.70 -5.27 36.03
C PRO A 285 1.80 -6.30 35.35
N GLU A 286 0.53 -6.37 35.76
CA GLU A 286 -0.50 -7.22 35.16
C GLU A 286 -0.73 -6.88 33.68
N TRP A 287 -0.85 -5.60 33.34
CA TRP A 287 -1.02 -5.20 31.94
C TRP A 287 0.22 -5.51 31.10
N VAL A 288 1.41 -5.27 31.62
CA VAL A 288 2.67 -5.64 30.93
C VAL A 288 2.71 -7.15 30.68
N GLU A 289 2.29 -7.96 31.65
CA GLU A 289 2.20 -9.41 31.53
C GLU A 289 1.16 -9.84 30.49
N ASN A 290 0.00 -9.21 30.43
CA ASN A 290 -1.00 -9.48 29.39
C ASN A 290 -0.47 -9.16 27.98
N TYR A 291 0.23 -8.04 27.81
CA TYR A 291 0.91 -7.71 26.55
C TYR A 291 2.02 -8.73 26.23
N TRP A 292 2.75 -9.19 27.25
CA TRP A 292 3.74 -10.25 27.10
C TRP A 292 3.11 -11.59 26.68
N TYR A 293 1.92 -11.94 27.16
CA TYR A 293 1.27 -13.16 26.68
C TYR A 293 0.67 -12.99 25.27
N ALA A 294 0.20 -11.79 24.95
CA ALA A 294 -0.41 -11.49 23.66
C ALA A 294 0.60 -11.41 22.50
N HIS A 295 1.87 -11.09 22.77
CA HIS A 295 2.85 -10.92 21.69
C HIS A 295 3.29 -12.23 21.03
N TRP A 296 3.08 -13.38 21.67
CA TRP A 296 3.52 -14.66 21.13
C TRP A 296 2.78 -15.02 19.85
N GLU A 297 3.55 -15.28 18.80
CA GLU A 297 2.98 -15.84 17.58
C GLU A 297 2.54 -17.28 17.84
N ARG A 298 1.24 -17.53 17.70
CA ARG A 298 0.65 -18.86 17.83
C ARG A 298 0.81 -19.63 16.53
N ILE A 299 0.70 -20.96 16.59
CA ILE A 299 0.79 -21.87 15.44
C ILE A 299 -0.02 -21.37 14.22
N PRO A 300 0.58 -21.34 13.02
CA PRO A 300 -0.11 -20.93 11.80
C PRO A 300 -1.31 -21.83 11.46
N LEU A 301 -2.29 -21.28 10.74
CA LEU A 301 -3.51 -22.03 10.37
C LEU A 301 -3.20 -23.30 9.56
N GLY A 302 -2.23 -23.26 8.65
CA GLY A 302 -1.80 -24.44 7.89
C GLY A 302 -1.32 -25.59 8.79
N GLN A 303 -0.47 -25.29 9.77
CA GLN A 303 0.00 -26.29 10.74
C GLN A 303 -1.13 -26.73 11.70
N ALA A 304 -2.06 -25.84 12.04
CA ALA A 304 -3.25 -26.21 12.81
C ALA A 304 -4.12 -27.24 12.07
N TYR A 305 -4.28 -27.11 10.76
CA TYR A 305 -4.94 -28.13 9.95
C TYR A 305 -4.17 -29.45 9.95
N GLU A 306 -2.85 -29.42 9.83
CA GLU A 306 -2.06 -30.65 9.88
C GLU A 306 -2.18 -31.38 11.23
N ASN A 307 -2.20 -30.65 12.34
CA ASN A 307 -2.43 -31.25 13.66
C ASN A 307 -3.82 -31.88 13.77
N LEU A 308 -4.84 -31.24 13.19
CA LEU A 308 -6.19 -31.81 13.10
C LEU A 308 -6.19 -33.10 12.24
N TRP A 309 -5.54 -33.10 11.07
CA TRP A 309 -5.50 -34.25 10.17
C TRP A 309 -4.67 -35.42 10.71
N ARG A 310 -3.61 -35.14 11.46
CA ARG A 310 -2.77 -36.16 12.12
C ARG A 310 -3.42 -36.71 13.40
N GLY A 311 -4.58 -36.18 13.81
CA GLY A 311 -5.27 -36.60 15.04
C GLY A 311 -4.56 -36.15 16.33
N LEU A 312 -3.61 -35.20 16.23
CA LEU A 312 -2.94 -34.63 17.40
C LEU A 312 -3.83 -33.62 18.13
N TRP A 313 -4.78 -33.02 17.40
CA TRP A 313 -5.75 -32.07 17.92
C TRP A 313 -7.18 -32.58 17.77
N THR A 314 -8.02 -32.27 18.76
CA THR A 314 -9.47 -32.44 18.66
C THR A 314 -10.09 -31.30 17.84
N LYS A 315 -11.37 -31.46 17.46
CA LYS A 315 -12.14 -30.37 16.86
C LYS A 315 -12.14 -29.15 17.79
N GLU A 316 -12.31 -29.36 19.08
CA GLU A 316 -12.36 -28.30 20.10
C GLU A 316 -11.04 -27.54 20.18
N ASP A 317 -9.91 -28.23 20.09
CA ASP A 317 -8.58 -27.62 20.03
C ASP A 317 -8.40 -26.75 18.79
N PHE A 318 -8.80 -27.25 17.62
CA PHE A 318 -8.74 -26.51 16.37
C PHE A 318 -9.64 -25.26 16.41
N MET A 319 -10.90 -25.41 16.85
CA MET A 319 -11.85 -24.31 17.00
C MET A 319 -11.37 -23.26 18.03
N ARG A 320 -10.71 -23.70 19.11
CA ARG A 320 -10.08 -22.80 20.09
C ARG A 320 -8.95 -22.01 19.45
N MET A 321 -8.12 -22.65 18.61
CA MET A 321 -7.04 -21.95 17.92
C MET A 321 -7.58 -20.89 16.96
N LEU A 322 -8.67 -21.18 16.24
CA LEU A 322 -9.32 -20.19 15.38
C LEU A 322 -9.79 -18.95 16.16
N ARG A 323 -10.34 -19.14 17.37
CA ARG A 323 -10.71 -18.02 18.26
C ARG A 323 -9.49 -17.22 18.71
N ILE A 324 -8.39 -17.89 19.08
CA ILE A 324 -7.16 -17.22 19.51
C ILE A 324 -6.52 -16.43 18.36
N LYS A 325 -6.65 -16.93 17.13
CA LYS A 325 -6.21 -16.24 15.90
C LYS A 325 -7.19 -15.15 15.43
N ASP A 326 -8.21 -14.86 16.23
CA ASP A 326 -9.20 -13.81 15.99
C ASP A 326 -9.96 -13.95 14.66
N PHE A 327 -10.22 -15.20 14.22
CA PHE A 327 -11.15 -15.43 13.12
C PHE A 327 -12.58 -15.06 13.55
N HIS A 328 -13.29 -14.39 12.65
CA HIS A 328 -14.65 -13.92 12.93
C HIS A 328 -15.57 -15.09 13.33
N PRO A 329 -16.35 -15.00 14.44
CA PRO A 329 -17.09 -16.15 14.98
C PRO A 329 -18.03 -16.87 14.01
N LYS A 330 -18.62 -16.14 13.04
CA LYS A 330 -19.51 -16.75 12.03
C LYS A 330 -18.76 -17.60 10.99
N ASP A 331 -17.47 -17.37 10.81
CA ASP A 331 -16.68 -18.02 9.79
C ASP A 331 -15.99 -19.28 10.33
N ILE A 332 -15.86 -19.40 11.65
CA ILE A 332 -15.18 -20.52 12.31
C ILE A 332 -15.77 -21.87 11.86
N ASP A 333 -17.11 -22.00 11.85
CA ASP A 333 -17.78 -23.21 11.39
C ASP A 333 -17.55 -23.46 9.89
N ALA A 334 -17.56 -22.41 9.08
CA ALA A 334 -17.30 -22.52 7.64
C ALA A 334 -15.86 -22.97 7.36
N ILE A 335 -14.88 -22.43 8.08
CA ILE A 335 -13.46 -22.83 8.01
C ILE A 335 -13.28 -24.29 8.40
N TYR A 336 -13.99 -24.76 9.42
CA TYR A 336 -13.97 -26.17 9.81
C TYR A 336 -14.63 -27.08 8.76
N ASN A 337 -15.74 -26.65 8.14
CA ASN A 337 -16.45 -27.45 7.14
C ASN A 337 -15.59 -27.78 5.90
N VAL A 338 -14.60 -26.95 5.59
CA VAL A 338 -13.64 -27.18 4.49
C VAL A 338 -12.28 -27.69 4.97
N SER A 339 -12.18 -28.14 6.22
CA SER A 339 -10.91 -28.58 6.81
C SER A 339 -10.39 -29.87 6.20
N TYR A 340 -11.26 -30.80 5.80
CA TYR A 340 -10.85 -32.08 5.24
C TYR A 340 -10.85 -32.05 3.72
N ARG A 341 -9.79 -32.59 3.12
CA ARG A 341 -9.73 -32.81 1.69
C ARG A 341 -10.48 -34.10 1.34
N PRO A 342 -11.39 -34.09 0.36
CA PRO A 342 -11.99 -35.32 -0.14
C PRO A 342 -10.93 -36.21 -0.81
N PRO A 343 -11.19 -37.53 -0.96
CA PRO A 343 -10.31 -38.45 -1.68
C PRO A 343 -9.97 -37.92 -3.07
N SER A 344 -8.77 -38.21 -3.55
CA SER A 344 -8.35 -37.84 -4.90
C SER A 344 -9.26 -38.48 -5.94
N ILE A 345 -9.37 -37.86 -7.12
CA ILE A 345 -10.14 -38.44 -8.23
C ILE A 345 -9.68 -39.85 -8.61
N ARG A 346 -8.40 -40.16 -8.39
CA ARG A 346 -7.82 -41.47 -8.66
C ARG A 346 -8.33 -42.50 -7.65
N GLU A 347 -8.33 -42.17 -6.36
CA GLU A 347 -8.90 -43.00 -5.30
C GLU A 347 -10.40 -43.21 -5.48
N MET A 348 -11.14 -42.16 -5.88
CA MET A 348 -12.55 -42.30 -6.23
C MET A 348 -12.76 -43.24 -7.42
N GLY A 349 -11.90 -43.16 -8.44
CA GLY A 349 -11.92 -44.08 -9.56
C GLY A 349 -11.63 -45.52 -9.14
N TYR A 350 -10.68 -45.76 -8.23
CA TYR A 350 -10.39 -47.12 -7.73
C TYR A 350 -11.56 -47.65 -6.90
N GLY A 351 -12.15 -46.78 -6.06
CA GLY A 351 -13.33 -47.12 -5.29
C GLY A 351 -14.54 -47.40 -6.17
N PHE A 352 -14.69 -46.76 -7.34
CA PHE A 352 -15.71 -47.10 -8.32
C PHE A 352 -15.52 -48.51 -8.89
N ASP A 353 -14.28 -48.88 -9.23
CA ASP A 353 -13.97 -50.21 -9.78
C ASP A 353 -14.38 -51.35 -8.80
N VAL A 354 -14.29 -51.10 -7.48
CA VAL A 354 -14.67 -52.05 -6.43
C VAL A 354 -16.08 -51.82 -5.85
N GLY A 355 -16.83 -50.86 -6.37
CA GLY A 355 -18.20 -50.54 -5.91
C GLY A 355 -18.31 -49.76 -4.60
N ALA A 356 -17.21 -49.23 -4.06
CA ALA A 356 -17.21 -48.36 -2.89
C ALA A 356 -17.73 -46.94 -3.18
N TYR A 357 -17.65 -46.49 -4.43
CA TYR A 357 -18.19 -45.20 -4.87
C TYR A 357 -19.09 -45.36 -6.10
N THR A 358 -20.12 -44.53 -6.17
CA THR A 358 -21.08 -44.45 -7.28
C THR A 358 -20.72 -43.34 -8.27
N LYS A 359 -21.40 -43.30 -9.42
CA LYS A 359 -21.24 -42.18 -10.36
C LYS A 359 -21.63 -40.85 -9.70
N GLU A 360 -22.70 -40.86 -8.91
CA GLU A 360 -23.24 -39.71 -8.21
C GLU A 360 -22.22 -39.14 -7.19
N ASP A 361 -21.46 -40.01 -6.54
CA ASP A 361 -20.36 -39.62 -5.65
C ASP A 361 -19.26 -38.86 -6.40
N ILE A 362 -18.88 -39.36 -7.57
CA ILE A 362 -17.87 -38.73 -8.44
C ILE A 362 -18.39 -37.39 -8.95
N VAL A 363 -19.67 -37.30 -9.36
CA VAL A 363 -20.29 -36.02 -9.78
C VAL A 363 -20.27 -35.01 -8.64
N ARG A 364 -20.63 -35.41 -7.42
CA ARG A 364 -20.58 -34.55 -6.23
C ARG A 364 -19.16 -34.06 -5.94
N TYR A 365 -18.17 -34.94 -6.02
CA TYR A 365 -16.76 -34.56 -5.86
C TYR A 365 -16.30 -33.54 -6.91
N ARG A 366 -16.67 -33.74 -8.18
CA ARG A 366 -16.33 -32.79 -9.26
C ARG A 366 -16.93 -31.40 -9.00
N LYS A 367 -18.14 -31.33 -8.45
CA LYS A 367 -18.75 -30.07 -8.01
C LYS A 367 -17.97 -29.41 -6.88
N TRP A 368 -17.51 -30.17 -5.87
CA TRP A 368 -16.65 -29.62 -4.81
C TRP A 368 -15.33 -29.06 -5.34
N GLY A 369 -14.79 -29.66 -6.41
CA GLY A 369 -13.65 -29.13 -7.15
C GLY A 369 -13.95 -27.91 -8.03
N GLY A 370 -15.19 -27.41 -8.06
CA GLY A 370 -15.60 -26.21 -8.79
C GLY A 370 -16.15 -26.44 -10.21
N LEU A 371 -16.32 -27.69 -10.66
CA LEU A 371 -16.91 -27.94 -11.98
C LEU A 371 -18.41 -27.58 -11.98
N SER A 372 -18.88 -27.07 -13.13
CA SER A 372 -20.32 -26.84 -13.35
C SER A 372 -21.10 -28.16 -13.20
N PRO A 373 -22.42 -28.13 -12.91
CA PRO A 373 -23.22 -29.35 -12.83
C PRO A 373 -23.16 -30.20 -14.11
N VAL A 374 -23.14 -29.55 -15.27
CA VAL A 374 -23.06 -30.22 -16.58
C VAL A 374 -21.69 -30.83 -16.81
N ASP A 375 -20.62 -30.10 -16.51
CA ASP A 375 -19.25 -30.60 -16.73
C ASP A 375 -18.88 -31.68 -15.71
N SER A 376 -19.43 -31.60 -14.50
CA SER A 376 -19.28 -32.66 -13.48
C SER A 376 -19.85 -33.99 -13.97
N GLU A 377 -21.03 -33.98 -14.60
CA GLU A 377 -21.65 -35.16 -15.22
C GLU A 377 -20.81 -35.74 -16.36
N LYS A 378 -20.33 -34.86 -17.25
CA LYS A 378 -19.47 -35.26 -18.37
C LYS A 378 -18.15 -35.85 -17.87
N ALA A 379 -17.50 -35.21 -16.90
CA ALA A 379 -16.23 -35.64 -16.35
C ALA A 379 -16.35 -36.97 -15.58
N ALA A 380 -17.43 -37.15 -14.81
CA ALA A 380 -17.71 -38.42 -14.14
C ALA A 380 -17.97 -39.54 -15.16
N THR A 381 -18.78 -39.27 -16.18
CA THR A 381 -19.07 -40.23 -17.26
C THR A 381 -17.80 -40.63 -18.01
N ALA A 382 -16.95 -39.66 -18.36
CA ALA A 382 -15.68 -39.91 -19.04
C ALA A 382 -14.72 -40.76 -18.18
N LEU A 383 -14.62 -40.49 -16.88
CA LEU A 383 -13.80 -41.28 -15.96
C LEU A 383 -14.28 -42.75 -15.92
N ILE A 384 -15.59 -42.96 -15.79
CA ILE A 384 -16.18 -44.31 -15.76
C ILE A 384 -15.98 -45.01 -17.11
N ASP A 385 -16.25 -44.33 -18.22
CA ASP A 385 -16.04 -44.89 -19.56
C ASP A 385 -14.57 -45.25 -19.81
N TYR A 386 -13.63 -44.47 -19.26
CA TYR A 386 -12.20 -44.78 -19.30
C TYR A 386 -11.87 -46.01 -18.44
N ARG A 387 -12.41 -46.11 -17.22
CA ARG A 387 -12.20 -47.27 -16.34
C ARG A 387 -12.67 -48.59 -16.94
N VAL A 388 -13.80 -48.58 -17.65
CA VAL A 388 -14.37 -49.77 -18.32
C VAL A 388 -13.80 -49.97 -19.73
N SER A 389 -12.91 -49.10 -20.21
CA SER A 389 -12.38 -49.18 -21.58
C SER A 389 -11.61 -50.48 -21.86
N ALA A 390 -10.85 -50.99 -20.88
CA ALA A 390 -10.09 -52.23 -20.98
C ALA A 390 -11.01 -53.45 -21.18
N GLU A 391 -12.11 -53.52 -20.42
CA GLU A 391 -13.12 -54.58 -20.55
C GLU A 391 -13.85 -54.52 -21.89
N ARG A 392 -14.20 -53.29 -22.35
CA ARG A 392 -14.77 -53.10 -23.69
C ARG A 392 -13.80 -53.57 -24.77
N GLU A 393 -12.52 -53.26 -24.64
CA GLU A 393 -11.50 -53.64 -25.62
C GLU A 393 -11.23 -55.15 -25.63
N ALA A 394 -11.24 -55.81 -24.47
CA ALA A 394 -11.20 -57.25 -24.37
C ALA A 394 -12.39 -57.88 -25.10
N PHE A 395 -13.60 -57.36 -24.88
CA PHE A 395 -14.80 -57.85 -25.53
C PHE A 395 -14.80 -57.60 -27.06
N ARG A 396 -14.27 -56.46 -27.53
CA ARG A 396 -14.08 -56.18 -28.97
C ARG A 396 -13.17 -57.23 -29.64
N ARG A 397 -12.09 -57.64 -28.97
CA ARG A 397 -11.20 -58.71 -29.47
C ARG A 397 -11.90 -60.05 -29.54
N GLU A 398 -12.68 -60.42 -28.53
CA GLU A 398 -13.47 -61.65 -28.56
C GLU A 398 -14.49 -61.67 -29.70
N LEU A 399 -15.16 -60.54 -29.96
CA LEU A 399 -16.07 -60.40 -31.09
C LEU A 399 -15.36 -60.55 -32.45
N MET A 400 -14.17 -59.98 -32.58
CA MET A 400 -13.34 -60.16 -33.78
C MET A 400 -13.02 -61.64 -34.01
N TYR A 401 -12.65 -62.38 -32.96
CA TYR A 401 -12.40 -63.82 -33.05
C TYR A 401 -13.66 -64.63 -33.36
N ALA A 402 -14.82 -64.23 -32.82
CA ALA A 402 -16.11 -64.88 -33.12
C ALA A 402 -16.50 -64.69 -34.59
N TYR A 403 -16.33 -63.48 -35.14
CA TYR A 403 -16.57 -63.19 -36.55
C TYR A 403 -15.62 -63.98 -37.45
N ALA A 404 -14.31 -63.98 -37.14
CA ALA A 404 -13.32 -64.67 -37.95
C ALA A 404 -13.59 -66.18 -38.03
N ARG A 405 -14.04 -66.80 -36.92
CA ARG A 405 -14.43 -68.22 -36.86
C ARG A 405 -15.81 -68.51 -37.49
N GLY A 406 -16.53 -67.50 -37.95
CA GLY A 406 -17.85 -67.64 -38.57
C GLY A 406 -19.00 -67.84 -37.58
N SER A 407 -18.80 -67.57 -36.29
CA SER A 407 -19.84 -67.68 -35.26
C SER A 407 -20.85 -66.53 -35.27
N ILE A 408 -20.46 -65.38 -35.83
CA ILE A 408 -21.32 -64.21 -36.06
C ILE A 408 -21.07 -63.66 -37.46
N ASP A 409 -22.08 -63.02 -38.05
CA ASP A 409 -21.94 -62.38 -39.36
C ASP A 409 -21.39 -60.94 -39.26
N MET A 410 -21.11 -60.32 -40.41
CA MET A 410 -20.55 -58.97 -40.47
C MET A 410 -21.52 -57.89 -39.96
N ALA A 411 -22.83 -58.09 -40.19
CA ALA A 411 -23.84 -57.13 -39.79
C ALA A 411 -23.97 -57.10 -38.26
N ASP A 412 -23.99 -58.27 -37.64
CA ASP A 412 -24.00 -58.44 -36.19
C ASP A 412 -22.69 -57.96 -35.56
N PHE A 413 -21.53 -58.24 -36.18
CA PHE A 413 -20.25 -57.74 -35.70
C PHE A 413 -20.21 -56.21 -35.63
N LYS A 414 -20.60 -55.51 -36.71
CA LYS A 414 -20.68 -54.04 -36.72
C LYS A 414 -21.69 -53.50 -35.71
N LYS A 415 -22.84 -54.16 -35.57
CA LYS A 415 -23.90 -53.77 -34.63
C LYS A 415 -23.43 -53.84 -33.18
N VAL A 416 -22.77 -54.93 -32.78
CA VAL A 416 -22.28 -55.09 -31.40
C VAL A 416 -21.11 -54.14 -31.13
N LEU A 417 -20.22 -53.90 -32.10
CA LEU A 417 -19.16 -52.89 -31.94
C LEU A 417 -19.73 -51.49 -31.69
N ALA A 418 -20.81 -51.10 -32.38
CA ALA A 418 -21.48 -49.83 -32.14
C ALA A 418 -22.11 -49.75 -30.72
N GLN A 419 -22.67 -50.84 -30.21
CA GLN A 419 -23.20 -50.91 -28.84
C GLN A 419 -22.11 -50.74 -27.78
N LEU A 420 -20.87 -51.11 -28.07
CA LEU A 420 -19.71 -50.93 -27.18
C LEU A 420 -19.12 -49.51 -27.20
N LYS A 421 -19.88 -48.51 -27.69
CA LYS A 421 -19.43 -47.13 -27.87
C LYS A 421 -18.15 -47.01 -28.72
N THR A 422 -17.95 -47.89 -29.69
CA THR A 422 -16.84 -47.81 -30.65
C THR A 422 -17.19 -46.73 -31.69
N SER A 423 -16.27 -45.81 -31.99
CA SER A 423 -16.54 -44.76 -32.99
C SER A 423 -16.74 -45.35 -34.38
N LYS A 424 -17.43 -44.63 -35.27
CA LYS A 424 -17.73 -45.10 -36.62
C LYS A 424 -16.44 -45.41 -37.40
N GLU A 425 -15.45 -44.54 -37.27
CA GLU A 425 -14.13 -44.66 -37.90
C GLU A 425 -13.37 -45.88 -37.36
N ALA A 426 -13.47 -46.13 -36.04
CA ALA A 426 -12.83 -47.29 -35.42
C ALA A 426 -13.53 -48.60 -35.79
N ILE A 427 -14.86 -48.60 -36.00
CA ILE A 427 -15.60 -49.79 -36.45
C ILE A 427 -15.05 -50.27 -37.80
N ASP A 428 -14.77 -49.36 -38.73
CA ASP A 428 -14.23 -49.72 -40.03
C ASP A 428 -12.83 -50.35 -39.91
N LEU A 429 -11.96 -49.80 -39.06
CA LEU A 429 -10.65 -50.39 -38.75
C LEU A 429 -10.75 -51.77 -38.07
N TRP A 430 -11.72 -51.95 -37.17
CA TRP A 430 -11.98 -53.24 -36.54
C TRP A 430 -12.47 -54.28 -37.53
N VAL A 431 -13.26 -53.88 -38.52
CA VAL A 431 -13.75 -54.73 -39.59
C VAL A 431 -12.61 -55.19 -40.49
N GLU A 432 -11.74 -54.26 -40.90
CA GLU A 432 -10.54 -54.56 -41.68
C GLU A 432 -9.61 -55.52 -40.90
N ARG A 433 -9.38 -55.22 -39.61
CA ARG A 433 -8.60 -56.09 -38.73
C ARG A 433 -9.19 -57.50 -38.62
N ALA A 434 -10.52 -57.60 -38.52
CA ALA A 434 -11.21 -58.88 -38.44
C ALA A 434 -11.13 -59.68 -39.76
N GLN A 435 -11.19 -59.00 -40.90
CA GLN A 435 -10.98 -59.60 -42.23
C GLN A 435 -9.54 -60.10 -42.38
N LEU A 436 -8.54 -59.29 -42.06
CA LEU A 436 -7.13 -59.70 -42.07
C LEU A 436 -6.88 -60.90 -41.15
N TYR A 437 -7.50 -60.93 -39.97
CA TYR A 437 -7.40 -62.07 -39.06
C TYR A 437 -8.06 -63.32 -39.66
N LYS A 438 -9.23 -63.17 -40.30
CA LYS A 438 -9.94 -64.26 -41.01
C LYS A 438 -9.12 -64.82 -42.17
N GLU A 439 -8.46 -63.96 -42.94
CA GLU A 439 -7.55 -64.36 -44.00
C GLU A 439 -6.36 -65.13 -43.44
N ARG A 440 -5.77 -64.64 -42.35
CA ARG A 440 -4.64 -65.30 -41.68
C ARG A 440 -4.97 -66.71 -41.19
N ILE A 441 -6.18 -66.95 -40.67
CA ILE A 441 -6.61 -68.29 -40.23
C ILE A 441 -7.04 -69.19 -41.42
N SER A 442 -7.41 -68.60 -42.56
CA SER A 442 -7.82 -69.34 -43.77
C SER A 442 -6.64 -69.82 -44.62
N LYS A 443 -5.48 -69.18 -44.49
CA LYS A 443 -4.24 -69.67 -45.11
C LYS A 443 -3.80 -70.93 -44.36
N PRO A 444 -3.70 -72.10 -45.02
CA PRO A 444 -3.16 -73.28 -44.36
C PRO A 444 -1.73 -72.95 -43.90
N THR A 445 -1.42 -73.27 -42.65
CA THR A 445 -0.03 -73.33 -42.19
C THR A 445 0.75 -74.18 -43.20
N PRO A 446 1.93 -73.75 -43.69
CA PRO A 446 2.74 -74.61 -44.53
C PRO A 446 2.94 -75.93 -43.79
N VAL A 447 2.54 -77.04 -44.41
CA VAL A 447 2.97 -78.37 -43.97
C VAL A 447 4.49 -78.32 -44.06
N GLU A 448 5.20 -78.55 -42.95
CA GLU A 448 6.65 -78.70 -42.97
C GLU A 448 6.98 -79.86 -43.93
N GLU A 449 7.32 -79.55 -45.18
CA GLU A 449 8.02 -80.48 -46.05
C GLU A 449 9.25 -80.98 -45.28
N GLY A 450 9.42 -82.30 -45.21
CA GLY A 450 10.42 -82.96 -44.37
C GLY A 450 11.76 -82.25 -44.46
N ARG A 451 12.18 -81.63 -43.33
CA ARG A 451 13.46 -80.95 -43.22
C ARG A 451 14.55 -81.88 -43.75
N ILE A 452 15.25 -81.43 -44.80
CA ILE A 452 16.57 -81.96 -45.13
C ILE A 452 17.38 -81.84 -43.84
N VAL A 453 17.95 -82.95 -43.36
CA VAL A 453 18.71 -82.97 -42.09
C VAL A 453 19.78 -81.89 -42.19
N SER A 454 19.72 -80.89 -41.33
CA SER A 454 20.71 -79.81 -41.36
C SER A 454 22.10 -80.36 -41.03
N SER A 455 23.18 -79.69 -41.48
CA SER A 455 24.56 -80.13 -41.17
C SER A 455 24.80 -80.29 -39.67
N SER A 456 24.11 -79.50 -38.84
CA SER A 456 24.16 -79.56 -37.38
C SER A 456 23.43 -80.77 -36.81
N GLU A 457 22.25 -81.12 -37.33
CA GLU A 457 21.51 -82.32 -36.94
C GLU A 457 22.24 -83.60 -37.40
N ALA A 458 22.83 -83.58 -38.59
CA ALA A 458 23.64 -84.68 -39.13
C ALA A 458 24.90 -84.91 -38.27
N LYS A 459 25.58 -83.81 -37.89
CA LYS A 459 26.74 -83.85 -36.98
C LYS A 459 26.36 -84.39 -35.60
N TRP A 460 25.27 -83.89 -35.03
CA TRP A 460 24.81 -84.32 -33.73
C TRP A 460 24.47 -85.82 -33.71
N ALA A 461 23.78 -86.32 -34.75
CA ALA A 461 23.45 -87.73 -34.88
C ALA A 461 24.71 -88.63 -34.99
N PHE A 462 25.76 -88.15 -35.65
CA PHE A 462 27.05 -88.85 -35.74
C PHE A 462 27.82 -88.85 -34.42
N VAL A 463 28.02 -87.67 -33.81
CA VAL A 463 28.78 -87.52 -32.55
C VAL A 463 28.15 -88.32 -31.39
N ASN A 464 26.82 -88.43 -31.37
CA ASN A 464 26.11 -89.19 -30.33
C ASN A 464 25.90 -90.68 -30.69
N GLY A 465 26.53 -91.17 -31.77
CA GLY A 465 26.50 -92.59 -32.16
C GLY A 465 25.16 -93.10 -32.70
N LEU A 466 24.22 -92.21 -33.04
CA LEU A 466 22.91 -92.57 -33.60
C LEU A 466 22.99 -92.98 -35.09
N ARG A 467 24.02 -92.53 -35.79
CA ARG A 467 24.33 -92.84 -37.20
C ARG A 467 25.85 -93.00 -37.39
N ASP A 468 26.26 -93.71 -38.43
CA ASP A 468 27.68 -93.98 -38.70
C ASP A 468 28.34 -92.85 -39.53
N GLU A 469 29.67 -92.86 -39.61
CA GLU A 469 30.43 -91.83 -40.34
C GLU A 469 30.06 -91.81 -41.82
N LYS A 470 29.77 -92.99 -42.39
CA LYS A 470 29.37 -93.13 -43.79
C LYS A 470 28.05 -92.38 -44.06
N TRP A 471 27.07 -92.53 -43.18
CA TRP A 471 25.82 -91.78 -43.26
C TRP A 471 26.03 -90.28 -43.06
N TYR A 472 26.90 -89.87 -42.12
CA TYR A 472 27.18 -88.46 -41.89
C TYR A 472 27.82 -87.77 -43.10
N ARG A 473 28.79 -88.42 -43.74
CA ARG A 473 29.39 -87.96 -45.00
C ARG A 473 28.34 -87.82 -46.10
N GLN A 474 27.46 -88.82 -46.24
CA GLN A 474 26.40 -88.80 -47.22
C GLN A 474 25.38 -87.67 -46.96
N ALA A 475 24.99 -87.43 -45.71
CA ALA A 475 24.09 -86.35 -45.33
C ALA A 475 24.70 -84.96 -45.60
N LEU A 476 26.02 -84.79 -45.44
CA LEU A 476 26.70 -83.55 -45.82
C LEU A 476 26.86 -83.41 -47.34
N ALA A 477 27.05 -84.51 -48.08
CA ALA A 477 27.10 -84.50 -49.54
C ALA A 477 25.72 -84.16 -50.15
N GLU A 478 24.62 -84.65 -49.58
CA GLU A 478 23.25 -84.30 -49.97
C GLU A 478 22.91 -82.81 -49.69
N LEU A 479 23.71 -82.15 -48.84
CA LEU A 479 23.66 -80.70 -48.60
C LEU A 479 24.62 -79.91 -49.51
N ASP A 480 25.21 -80.54 -50.53
CA ASP A 480 26.10 -79.93 -51.53
C ASP A 480 27.44 -79.41 -50.94
N TRP A 481 27.97 -80.10 -49.92
CA TRP A 481 29.30 -79.78 -49.36
C TRP A 481 30.41 -80.44 -50.16
N GLU A 482 31.48 -79.69 -50.44
CA GLU A 482 32.70 -80.19 -51.08
C GLU A 482 33.44 -81.23 -50.20
N GLU A 483 34.08 -82.22 -50.82
CA GLU A 483 34.68 -83.39 -50.12
C GLU A 483 35.71 -82.98 -49.07
N ASP A 484 36.56 -81.98 -49.35
CA ASP A 484 37.54 -81.46 -48.40
C ASP A 484 36.86 -80.87 -47.14
N ARG A 485 35.69 -80.26 -47.31
CA ARG A 485 34.90 -79.67 -46.21
C ARG A 485 34.14 -80.73 -45.44
N ILE A 486 33.65 -81.78 -46.10
CA ILE A 486 33.07 -82.97 -45.46
C ILE A 486 34.13 -83.65 -44.58
N GLN A 487 35.34 -83.87 -45.10
CA GLN A 487 36.44 -84.46 -44.34
C GLN A 487 36.78 -83.64 -43.09
N LEU A 488 36.89 -82.32 -43.22
CA LEU A 488 37.13 -81.43 -42.08
C LEU A 488 35.99 -81.50 -41.03
N ALA A 489 34.74 -81.60 -41.49
CA ALA A 489 33.57 -81.71 -40.61
C ALA A 489 33.52 -83.05 -39.86
N VAL A 490 33.94 -84.13 -40.51
CA VAL A 490 34.10 -85.45 -39.92
C VAL A 490 35.23 -85.47 -38.91
N ASP A 491 36.39 -84.92 -39.24
CA ASP A 491 37.54 -84.85 -38.32
C ASP A 491 37.20 -84.06 -37.06
N ARG A 492 36.46 -82.96 -37.22
CA ARG A 492 35.97 -82.16 -36.09
C ARG A 492 34.97 -82.93 -35.23
N ALA A 493 34.06 -83.68 -35.84
CA ALA A 493 33.08 -84.51 -35.12
C ALA A 493 33.73 -85.71 -34.42
N ASN A 494 34.70 -86.37 -35.06
CA ASN A 494 35.49 -87.45 -34.44
C ASN A 494 36.30 -86.95 -33.24
N ARG A 495 36.82 -85.72 -33.28
CA ARG A 495 37.45 -85.10 -32.09
C ARG A 495 36.46 -84.81 -30.97
N GLU A 496 35.21 -84.47 -31.28
CA GLU A 496 34.15 -84.29 -30.28
C GLU A 496 33.73 -85.62 -29.65
N MET A 497 33.69 -86.73 -30.40
CA MET A 497 33.45 -88.07 -29.82
C MET A 497 34.51 -88.52 -28.80
N VAL A 498 35.74 -87.98 -28.91
CA VAL A 498 36.87 -88.38 -28.06
C VAL A 498 36.87 -87.64 -26.71
N VAL A 499 35.95 -86.71 -26.46
CA VAL A 499 35.91 -85.97 -25.19
C VAL A 499 34.50 -85.89 -24.63
N GLU A 500 34.20 -86.74 -23.65
CA GLU A 500 33.38 -86.34 -22.49
C GLU A 500 33.52 -87.37 -21.35
N GLU A 501 34.49 -87.16 -20.45
CA GLU A 501 34.22 -87.45 -19.04
C GLU A 501 33.34 -86.30 -18.54
N VAL A 502 32.17 -86.62 -17.99
CA VAL A 502 31.26 -85.64 -17.37
C VAL A 502 31.96 -85.01 -16.17
N GLY A 503 32.67 -83.90 -16.41
CA GLY A 503 33.30 -83.11 -15.37
C GLY A 503 32.23 -82.41 -14.54
N PHE A 504 32.17 -82.71 -13.23
CA PHE A 504 31.39 -81.90 -12.30
C PHE A 504 31.72 -80.41 -12.47
N ARG A 505 30.71 -79.55 -12.43
CA ARG A 505 30.89 -78.09 -12.56
C ARG A 505 31.93 -77.61 -11.55
N LYS A 506 33.07 -77.13 -12.04
CA LYS A 506 34.10 -76.53 -11.20
C LYS A 506 33.59 -75.20 -10.62
N LEU A 507 34.07 -74.83 -9.43
CA LEU A 507 33.73 -73.53 -8.83
C LEU A 507 34.24 -72.38 -9.70
N THR A 508 33.49 -71.29 -9.78
CA THR A 508 33.98 -70.06 -10.43
C THR A 508 34.89 -69.27 -9.48
N ALA A 509 35.77 -68.42 -10.00
CA ALA A 509 36.60 -67.54 -9.16
C ALA A 509 35.76 -66.68 -8.19
N THR A 510 34.56 -66.25 -8.61
CA THR A 510 33.59 -65.54 -7.77
C THR A 510 33.04 -66.42 -6.65
N GLN A 511 32.70 -67.69 -6.93
CA GLN A 511 32.25 -68.63 -5.91
C GLN A 511 33.37 -68.96 -4.91
N ILE A 512 34.62 -69.06 -5.37
CA ILE A 512 35.80 -69.24 -4.48
C ILE A 512 35.98 -68.03 -3.56
N ARG A 513 35.85 -66.80 -4.09
CA ARG A 513 35.85 -65.56 -3.29
C ARG A 513 34.73 -65.55 -2.26
N ASP A 514 33.51 -65.91 -2.66
CA ASP A 514 32.36 -65.91 -1.76
C ASP A 514 32.52 -66.96 -0.65
N LEU A 515 33.07 -68.14 -0.97
CA LEU A 515 33.43 -69.15 0.03
C LEU A 515 34.45 -68.62 1.05
N TYR A 516 35.47 -67.87 0.60
CA TYR A 516 36.40 -67.17 1.49
C TYR A 516 35.70 -66.09 2.34
N LYS A 517 34.82 -65.28 1.72
CA LYS A 517 34.00 -64.25 2.38
C LYS A 517 33.12 -64.82 3.49
N PHE A 518 32.55 -66.01 3.30
CA PHE A 518 31.75 -66.70 4.32
C PHE A 518 32.56 -67.60 5.27
N ARG A 519 33.90 -67.52 5.25
CA ARG A 519 34.83 -68.33 6.07
C ARG A 519 34.63 -69.83 5.91
N LYS A 520 34.22 -70.26 4.71
CA LYS A 520 34.11 -71.67 4.30
C LYS A 520 35.35 -72.16 3.56
N LEU A 521 36.27 -71.26 3.24
CA LEU A 521 37.57 -71.53 2.63
C LEU A 521 38.63 -70.70 3.37
N GLU A 522 39.75 -71.32 3.71
CA GLU A 522 40.90 -70.65 4.37
C GLU A 522 41.74 -69.88 3.33
N ALA A 523 42.40 -68.80 3.75
CA ALA A 523 43.17 -67.93 2.84
C ALA A 523 44.25 -68.70 2.06
N SER A 524 44.95 -69.62 2.73
CA SER A 524 45.98 -70.47 2.11
C SER A 524 45.43 -71.45 1.07
N ALA A 525 44.13 -71.76 1.11
CA ALA A 525 43.48 -72.70 0.20
C ALA A 525 42.92 -72.02 -1.07
N VAL A 526 42.80 -70.68 -1.10
CA VAL A 526 42.25 -69.93 -2.24
C VAL A 526 43.06 -70.15 -3.51
N LYS A 527 44.41 -70.09 -3.42
CA LYS A 527 45.31 -70.37 -4.56
C LYS A 527 45.06 -71.76 -5.14
N THR A 528 45.02 -72.78 -4.28
CA THR A 528 44.86 -74.17 -4.69
C THR A 528 43.53 -74.41 -5.40
N GLU A 529 42.44 -73.79 -4.93
CA GLU A 529 41.13 -73.90 -5.59
C GLU A 529 41.08 -73.16 -6.93
N LEU A 530 41.79 -72.03 -7.07
CA LEU A 530 41.91 -71.32 -8.35
C LEU A 530 42.72 -72.14 -9.39
N MET A 531 43.76 -72.85 -8.95
CA MET A 531 44.51 -73.73 -9.85
C MET A 531 43.66 -74.91 -10.35
N LYS A 532 42.80 -75.50 -9.49
CA LYS A 532 41.91 -76.60 -9.88
C LYS A 532 40.94 -76.22 -11.01
N ILE A 533 40.58 -74.94 -11.09
CA ILE A 533 39.65 -74.42 -12.10
C ILE A 533 40.35 -73.92 -13.37
N GLY A 534 41.69 -74.01 -13.42
CA GLY A 534 42.49 -73.84 -14.63
C GLY A 534 43.37 -72.59 -14.68
N TYR A 535 43.48 -71.82 -13.59
CA TYR A 535 44.43 -70.70 -13.53
C TYR A 535 45.86 -71.21 -13.38
N SER A 536 46.81 -70.55 -14.05
CA SER A 536 48.25 -70.83 -13.90
C SER A 536 48.70 -70.56 -12.46
N ASP A 537 49.85 -71.12 -12.04
CA ASP A 537 50.32 -70.93 -10.66
C ASP A 537 50.53 -69.45 -10.32
N GLU A 538 51.03 -68.67 -11.28
CA GLU A 538 51.27 -67.23 -11.15
C GLU A 538 49.95 -66.44 -11.11
N ASP A 539 49.00 -66.74 -12.01
CA ASP A 539 47.69 -66.09 -12.04
C ASP A 539 46.86 -66.43 -10.80
N ALA A 540 46.95 -67.67 -10.30
CA ALA A 540 46.26 -68.11 -9.09
C ALA A 540 46.80 -67.41 -7.83
N VAL A 541 48.08 -67.06 -7.78
CA VAL A 541 48.66 -66.24 -6.71
C VAL A 541 48.12 -64.82 -6.79
N ASN A 542 48.25 -64.18 -7.95
CA ASN A 542 47.87 -62.77 -8.12
C ASN A 542 46.35 -62.58 -7.94
N LEU A 543 45.54 -63.41 -8.60
CA LEU A 543 44.09 -63.37 -8.49
C LEU A 543 43.63 -63.81 -7.10
N GLY A 544 44.26 -64.82 -6.50
CA GLY A 544 43.95 -65.26 -5.14
C GLY A 544 44.16 -64.15 -4.11
N GLN A 545 45.27 -63.41 -4.21
CA GLN A 545 45.57 -62.29 -3.33
C GLN A 545 44.55 -61.15 -3.51
N ILE A 546 44.23 -60.77 -4.76
CA ILE A 546 43.21 -59.76 -5.04
C ILE A 546 41.85 -60.14 -4.45
N LEU A 547 41.42 -61.40 -4.60
CA LEU A 547 40.14 -61.86 -4.06
C LEU A 547 40.12 -61.82 -2.53
N ILE A 548 41.23 -62.15 -1.87
CA ILE A 548 41.39 -62.05 -0.42
C ILE A 548 41.35 -60.58 0.03
N ASP A 549 42.15 -59.72 -0.60
CA ASP A 549 42.27 -58.30 -0.25
C ASP A 549 40.94 -57.55 -0.41
N VAL A 550 40.17 -57.86 -1.46
CA VAL A 550 38.84 -57.28 -1.66
C VAL A 550 37.89 -57.66 -0.52
N VAL A 551 37.90 -58.93 -0.10
CA VAL A 551 37.04 -59.42 0.99
C VAL A 551 37.49 -58.88 2.35
N GLU A 552 38.79 -58.81 2.63
CA GLU A 552 39.32 -58.24 3.87
C GLU A 552 39.08 -56.72 3.94
N ALA A 553 39.20 -56.01 2.82
CA ALA A 553 38.82 -54.59 2.73
C ALA A 553 37.31 -54.37 2.98
N GLU A 554 36.44 -55.26 2.48
CA GLU A 554 35.01 -55.25 2.80
C GLU A 554 34.74 -55.52 4.29
N ARG A 555 35.53 -56.40 4.94
CA ARG A 555 35.39 -56.77 6.36
C ARG A 555 35.84 -55.69 7.32
N ILE A 556 36.91 -54.97 6.99
CA ILE A 556 37.45 -53.87 7.80
C ILE A 556 36.58 -52.61 7.70
N GLY A 557 35.63 -52.58 6.75
CA GLY A 557 34.86 -51.38 6.41
C GLY A 557 35.76 -50.42 5.65
N LYS A 558 35.68 -50.45 4.31
CA LYS A 558 36.56 -49.63 3.47
C LYS A 558 36.54 -48.16 3.89
N PRO A 559 37.71 -47.47 3.92
CA PRO A 559 37.72 -46.03 3.75
C PRO A 559 37.09 -45.76 2.38
N VAL A 560 36.00 -45.01 2.39
CA VAL A 560 35.31 -44.55 1.19
C VAL A 560 36.32 -43.73 0.41
N GLU A 561 36.70 -44.16 -0.80
CA GLU A 561 37.39 -43.25 -1.72
C GLU A 561 36.56 -41.97 -1.80
N PRO A 562 37.15 -40.78 -1.57
CA PRO A 562 36.38 -39.55 -1.55
C PRO A 562 35.62 -39.45 -2.87
N ARG A 563 34.29 -39.41 -2.80
CA ARG A 563 33.46 -39.21 -3.97
C ARG A 563 33.89 -37.89 -4.60
N ALA A 564 34.41 -37.93 -5.81
CA ALA A 564 34.66 -36.72 -6.57
C ALA A 564 33.33 -35.96 -6.71
N LEU A 565 33.39 -34.64 -6.53
CA LEU A 565 32.23 -33.78 -6.70
C LEU A 565 31.68 -33.95 -8.11
N THR A 566 30.38 -34.14 -8.24
CA THR A 566 29.76 -34.21 -9.56
C THR A 566 29.73 -32.82 -10.20
N VAL A 567 29.52 -32.78 -11.52
CA VAL A 567 29.28 -31.51 -12.25
C VAL A 567 28.14 -30.70 -11.60
N ALA A 568 27.13 -31.38 -11.07
CA ALA A 568 26.01 -30.74 -10.37
C ALA A 568 26.43 -30.17 -9.01
N ASP A 569 27.24 -30.90 -8.23
CA ASP A 569 27.73 -30.42 -6.93
C ASP A 569 28.58 -29.15 -7.09
N ILE A 570 29.45 -29.10 -8.10
CA ILE A 570 30.27 -27.92 -8.43
C ILE A 570 29.39 -26.73 -8.81
N GLY A 571 28.34 -26.94 -9.62
CA GLY A 571 27.37 -25.90 -9.96
C GLY A 571 26.58 -25.38 -8.75
N HIS A 572 26.16 -26.28 -7.85
CA HIS A 572 25.47 -25.89 -6.61
C HIS A 572 26.36 -25.12 -5.64
N PHE A 573 27.65 -25.46 -5.54
CA PHE A 573 28.57 -24.67 -4.72
C PHE A 573 28.76 -23.24 -5.22
N TYR A 574 28.71 -23.03 -6.54
CA TYR A 574 28.70 -21.69 -7.10
C TYR A 574 27.40 -20.93 -6.84
N ASP A 575 26.26 -21.58 -7.04
CA ASP A 575 24.93 -21.00 -6.73
C ASP A 575 24.83 -20.54 -5.27
N MET A 576 25.41 -21.31 -4.33
CA MET A 576 25.49 -20.94 -2.92
C MET A 576 26.60 -19.93 -2.56
N GLY A 577 27.40 -19.48 -3.53
CA GLY A 577 28.51 -18.55 -3.33
C GLY A 577 29.73 -19.14 -2.60
N VAL A 578 29.83 -20.47 -2.53
CA VAL A 578 30.96 -21.20 -1.95
C VAL A 578 32.14 -21.26 -2.92
N TYR A 579 31.86 -21.41 -4.21
CA TYR A 579 32.87 -21.40 -5.28
C TYR A 579 32.87 -20.07 -6.02
N SER A 580 34.07 -19.55 -6.28
CA SER A 580 34.27 -18.46 -7.23
C SER A 580 34.24 -18.97 -8.68
N VAL A 581 34.30 -18.06 -9.65
CA VAL A 581 34.39 -18.43 -11.08
C VAL A 581 35.66 -19.24 -11.37
N ASP A 582 36.77 -18.90 -10.71
CA ASP A 582 38.04 -19.62 -10.84
C ASP A 582 37.95 -21.04 -10.25
N ASP A 583 37.26 -21.20 -9.12
CA ASP A 583 37.00 -22.52 -8.50
C ASP A 583 36.10 -23.39 -9.39
N LEU A 584 35.21 -22.77 -10.15
CA LEU A 584 34.33 -23.44 -11.11
C LEU A 584 35.12 -24.02 -12.29
N LEU A 585 36.03 -23.21 -12.84
CA LEU A 585 36.94 -23.62 -13.90
C LEU A 585 37.85 -24.77 -13.44
N ALA A 586 38.53 -24.59 -12.30
CA ALA A 586 39.38 -25.63 -11.71
C ALA A 586 38.58 -26.89 -11.36
N GLY A 587 37.33 -26.75 -10.88
CA GLY A 587 36.43 -27.85 -10.61
C GLY A 587 36.14 -28.70 -11.84
N PHE A 588 35.89 -28.08 -12.99
CA PHE A 588 35.66 -28.81 -14.25
C PHE A 588 36.95 -29.39 -14.84
N GLU A 589 38.11 -28.72 -14.74
CA GLU A 589 39.39 -29.31 -15.14
C GLU A 589 39.74 -30.54 -14.29
N ASN A 590 39.49 -30.50 -12.98
CA ASN A 590 39.71 -31.62 -12.07
C ASN A 590 38.77 -32.82 -12.35
N LEU A 591 37.63 -32.57 -13.01
CA LEU A 591 36.73 -33.61 -13.50
C LEU A 591 37.17 -34.21 -14.85
N GLY A 592 38.26 -33.73 -15.43
CA GLY A 592 38.83 -34.23 -16.68
C GLY A 592 38.30 -33.56 -17.95
N TYR A 593 37.63 -32.41 -17.84
CA TYR A 593 37.31 -31.59 -19.01
C TYR A 593 38.58 -30.95 -19.58
N THR A 594 38.64 -30.77 -20.90
CA THR A 594 39.71 -29.97 -21.52
C THR A 594 39.60 -28.52 -21.04
N THR A 595 40.69 -27.75 -21.04
CA THR A 595 40.64 -26.34 -20.61
C THR A 595 39.61 -25.52 -21.40
N GLU A 596 39.47 -25.78 -22.70
CA GLU A 596 38.45 -25.13 -23.54
C GLU A 596 37.02 -25.52 -23.13
N ASP A 597 36.77 -26.81 -22.90
CA ASP A 597 35.46 -27.28 -22.45
C ASP A 597 35.14 -26.81 -21.02
N ALA A 598 36.14 -26.73 -20.15
CA ALA A 598 36.00 -26.23 -18.79
C ALA A 598 35.59 -24.75 -18.80
N VAL A 599 36.22 -23.91 -19.64
CA VAL A 599 35.83 -22.51 -19.84
C VAL A 599 34.39 -22.40 -20.34
N ASN A 600 34.03 -23.15 -21.38
CA ASN A 600 32.67 -23.14 -21.94
C ASN A 600 31.64 -23.61 -20.90
N LYS A 601 31.97 -24.63 -20.11
CA LYS A 601 31.12 -25.15 -19.04
C LYS A 601 30.96 -24.14 -17.91
N THR A 602 32.01 -23.37 -17.61
CA THR A 602 31.97 -22.28 -16.63
C THR A 602 31.04 -21.16 -17.09
N ILE A 603 31.17 -20.68 -18.34
CA ILE A 603 30.27 -19.67 -18.91
C ILE A 603 28.82 -20.16 -18.90
N TYR A 604 28.57 -21.40 -19.35
CA TYR A 604 27.25 -22.01 -19.34
C TYR A 604 26.63 -22.05 -17.93
N THR A 605 27.42 -22.46 -16.93
CA THR A 605 26.94 -22.62 -15.55
C THR A 605 26.58 -21.28 -14.92
N GLN A 606 27.42 -20.25 -15.11
CA GLN A 606 27.13 -18.89 -14.66
C GLN A 606 25.83 -18.35 -15.27
N VAL A 607 25.68 -18.46 -16.60
CA VAL A 607 24.49 -17.97 -17.29
C VAL A 607 23.24 -18.76 -16.87
N ALA A 608 23.34 -20.08 -16.74
CA ALA A 608 22.20 -20.92 -16.37
C ALA A 608 21.65 -20.60 -14.96
N ILE A 609 22.53 -20.25 -14.02
CA ILE A 609 22.17 -19.94 -12.63
C ILE A 609 21.70 -18.49 -12.49
N ASN A 610 22.44 -17.53 -13.05
CA ASN A 610 22.19 -16.10 -12.79
C ASN A 610 21.13 -15.47 -13.70
N PHE A 611 20.91 -16.01 -14.91
CA PHE A 611 19.99 -15.40 -15.88
C PHE A 611 18.51 -15.37 -15.44
N PRO A 612 17.95 -16.41 -14.78
CA PRO A 612 16.60 -16.34 -14.21
C PRO A 612 16.43 -15.19 -13.20
N ASP A 613 17.43 -14.94 -12.36
CA ASP A 613 17.39 -13.85 -11.39
C ASP A 613 17.51 -12.49 -12.07
N LEU A 614 18.40 -12.34 -13.06
CA LEU A 614 18.47 -11.12 -13.88
C LEU A 614 17.10 -10.80 -14.53
N LYS A 615 16.39 -11.80 -15.06
CA LYS A 615 15.03 -11.62 -15.59
C LYS A 615 14.06 -11.16 -14.52
N ALA A 616 14.07 -11.81 -13.36
CA ALA A 616 13.18 -11.46 -12.26
C ALA A 616 13.45 -10.05 -11.72
N MET A 617 14.72 -9.65 -11.63
CA MET A 617 15.14 -8.30 -11.23
C MET A 617 14.69 -7.26 -12.27
N TYR A 618 14.82 -7.55 -13.56
CA TYR A 618 14.34 -6.69 -14.64
C TYR A 618 12.81 -6.55 -14.65
N SER A 619 12.08 -7.68 -14.52
CA SER A 619 10.62 -7.73 -14.44
C SER A 619 10.06 -6.91 -13.26
N LYS A 620 10.82 -6.83 -12.16
CA LYS A 620 10.51 -6.00 -10.99
C LYS A 620 11.04 -4.56 -11.08
N GLY A 621 11.75 -4.21 -12.15
CA GLY A 621 12.33 -2.89 -12.37
C GLY A 621 13.56 -2.56 -11.49
N TRP A 622 14.24 -3.56 -10.93
CA TRP A 622 15.42 -3.37 -10.08
C TRP A 622 16.70 -3.13 -10.89
N ILE A 623 16.75 -3.60 -12.13
CA ILE A 623 17.87 -3.38 -13.08
C ILE A 623 17.34 -2.90 -14.43
N THR A 624 18.16 -2.17 -15.17
CA THR A 624 17.86 -1.77 -16.56
C THR A 624 18.29 -2.85 -17.55
N ALA A 625 17.80 -2.77 -18.79
CA ALA A 625 18.23 -3.67 -19.87
C ALA A 625 19.75 -3.57 -20.13
N ASP A 626 20.32 -2.38 -20.00
CA ASP A 626 21.76 -2.15 -20.15
C ASP A 626 22.57 -2.87 -19.07
N ILE A 627 22.12 -2.82 -17.80
CA ILE A 627 22.76 -3.54 -16.69
C ILE A 627 22.67 -5.05 -16.92
N MET A 628 21.53 -5.57 -17.38
CA MET A 628 21.40 -6.99 -17.74
C MET A 628 22.36 -7.40 -18.85
N TYR A 629 22.55 -6.55 -19.87
CA TYR A 629 23.49 -6.81 -20.95
C TYR A 629 24.95 -6.83 -20.45
N GLU A 630 25.34 -5.84 -19.65
CA GLU A 630 26.69 -5.75 -19.07
C GLU A 630 27.03 -6.98 -18.22
N GLU A 631 26.09 -7.46 -17.40
CA GLU A 631 26.25 -8.68 -16.60
C GLU A 631 26.39 -9.95 -17.46
N LEU A 632 25.59 -10.09 -18.53
CA LEU A 632 25.70 -11.25 -19.43
C LEU A 632 27.05 -11.28 -20.15
N VAL A 633 27.58 -10.12 -20.55
CA VAL A 633 28.92 -10.01 -21.15
C VAL A 633 30.01 -10.31 -20.12
N SER A 634 29.83 -9.90 -18.86
CA SER A 634 30.79 -10.16 -17.77
C SER A 634 30.98 -11.66 -17.51
N TYR A 635 29.93 -12.48 -17.70
CA TYR A 635 29.99 -13.95 -17.58
C TYR A 635 30.74 -14.64 -18.72
N GLY A 636 31.19 -13.90 -19.74
CA GLY A 636 31.96 -14.42 -20.87
C GLY A 636 31.14 -14.77 -22.11
N LEU A 637 29.86 -14.35 -22.19
CA LEU A 637 29.10 -14.46 -23.43
C LEU A 637 29.62 -13.48 -24.48
N SER A 638 29.50 -13.86 -25.76
CA SER A 638 29.76 -12.91 -26.85
C SER A 638 28.74 -11.76 -26.81
N PRO A 639 29.15 -10.53 -27.19
CA PRO A 639 28.25 -9.36 -27.23
C PRO A 639 26.94 -9.64 -28.00
N ASP A 640 27.04 -10.31 -29.15
CA ASP A 640 25.88 -10.64 -29.98
C ASP A 640 24.90 -11.58 -29.25
N ARG A 641 25.42 -12.60 -28.55
CA ARG A 641 24.58 -13.55 -27.81
C ARG A 641 23.98 -12.95 -26.55
N ALA A 642 24.73 -12.10 -25.86
CA ALA A 642 24.23 -11.34 -24.71
C ALA A 642 23.09 -10.41 -25.13
N SER A 643 23.22 -9.73 -26.27
CA SER A 643 22.18 -8.87 -26.84
C SER A 643 20.90 -9.66 -27.17
N GLU A 644 21.04 -10.82 -27.81
CA GLU A 644 19.90 -11.67 -28.17
C GLU A 644 19.13 -12.18 -26.93
N LEU A 645 19.86 -12.64 -25.90
CA LEU A 645 19.27 -13.11 -24.65
C LEU A 645 18.58 -11.98 -23.88
N MET A 646 19.20 -10.81 -23.82
CA MET A 646 18.61 -9.60 -23.24
C MET A 646 17.33 -9.21 -23.98
N MET A 647 17.35 -9.10 -25.31
CA MET A 647 16.15 -8.76 -26.09
C MET A 647 15.01 -9.75 -25.87
N THR A 648 15.32 -11.05 -25.81
CA THR A 648 14.32 -12.09 -25.56
C THR A 648 13.69 -11.94 -24.17
N ALA A 649 14.51 -11.66 -23.14
CA ALA A 649 14.05 -11.44 -21.78
C ALA A 649 13.20 -10.17 -21.64
N VAL A 650 13.66 -9.06 -22.22
CA VAL A 650 12.99 -7.75 -22.20
C VAL A 650 11.61 -7.81 -22.86
N VAL A 651 11.48 -8.53 -23.97
CA VAL A 651 10.20 -8.72 -24.68
C VAL A 651 9.25 -9.64 -23.92
N ALA A 652 9.78 -10.70 -23.29
CA ALA A 652 8.97 -11.69 -22.59
C ALA A 652 8.43 -11.19 -21.23
N GLU A 653 9.17 -10.34 -20.53
CA GLU A 653 8.88 -9.96 -19.15
C GLU A 653 8.68 -8.45 -18.96
N GLN A 654 7.85 -7.81 -19.79
CA GLN A 654 7.46 -6.42 -19.55
C GLN A 654 7.08 -6.20 -18.08
N PRO A 655 7.59 -5.14 -17.42
CA PRO A 655 7.58 -5.04 -15.98
C PRO A 655 6.16 -5.12 -15.43
N VAL A 656 5.91 -6.15 -14.62
CA VAL A 656 4.66 -6.31 -13.88
C VAL A 656 4.64 -5.25 -12.79
N ARG A 657 3.98 -4.12 -13.05
CA ARG A 657 3.74 -3.11 -12.03
C ARG A 657 2.89 -3.73 -10.92
N LEU A 658 3.40 -3.63 -9.70
CA LEU A 658 2.81 -4.12 -8.45
C LEU A 658 1.31 -3.80 -8.38
N ALA A 659 0.51 -4.85 -8.23
CA ALA A 659 -0.93 -4.76 -8.10
C ALA A 659 -1.32 -4.17 -6.74
N SER A 660 -2.06 -3.06 -6.77
CA SER A 660 -3.07 -2.73 -5.75
C SER A 660 -4.42 -2.59 -6.46
N GLU A 661 -5.46 -3.07 -5.79
CA GLU A 661 -6.79 -3.34 -6.34
C GLU A 661 -7.52 -2.08 -6.84
N ARG A 662 -8.21 -2.24 -7.99
CA ARG A 662 -9.30 -1.40 -8.53
C ARG A 662 -8.97 0.05 -8.96
N ASP A 663 -8.05 0.19 -9.91
CA ASP A 663 -7.95 1.40 -10.75
C ASP A 663 -8.26 1.09 -12.23
N LEU A 664 -8.81 2.08 -12.94
CA LEU A 664 -9.12 2.00 -14.38
C LEU A 664 -7.86 1.62 -15.16
N THR A 665 -7.94 0.57 -15.98
CA THR A 665 -6.83 0.17 -16.85
C THR A 665 -6.66 1.15 -18.00
N LYS A 666 -5.45 1.25 -18.58
CA LYS A 666 -5.17 2.01 -19.82
C LYS A 666 -6.23 1.76 -20.91
N SER A 667 -6.64 0.49 -21.07
CA SER A 667 -7.65 0.08 -22.04
C SER A 667 -9.05 0.59 -21.71
N GLU A 668 -9.42 0.71 -20.43
CA GLU A 668 -10.70 1.25 -19.98
C GLU A 668 -10.76 2.77 -20.11
N ILE A 669 -9.65 3.48 -19.86
CA ILE A 669 -9.55 4.93 -20.10
C ILE A 669 -9.67 5.22 -21.60
N VAL A 670 -8.90 4.51 -22.44
CA VAL A 670 -8.99 4.62 -23.90
C VAL A 670 -10.41 4.30 -24.39
N LYS A 671 -11.05 3.26 -23.85
CA LYS A 671 -12.44 2.91 -24.16
C LYS A 671 -13.42 4.00 -23.68
N GLY A 672 -13.19 4.58 -22.51
CA GLY A 672 -13.98 5.68 -21.95
C GLY A 672 -13.95 6.91 -22.85
N VAL A 673 -12.76 7.30 -23.34
CA VAL A 673 -12.64 8.41 -24.30
C VAL A 673 -13.27 8.01 -25.65
N LYS A 674 -13.07 6.77 -26.13
CA LYS A 674 -13.63 6.26 -27.40
C LYS A 674 -15.16 6.17 -27.40
N THR A 675 -15.76 5.95 -26.23
CA THR A 675 -17.21 5.90 -26.04
C THR A 675 -17.80 7.25 -25.63
N GLY A 676 -16.97 8.29 -25.49
CA GLY A 676 -17.39 9.65 -25.11
C GLY A 676 -17.81 9.79 -23.63
N VAL A 677 -17.48 8.81 -22.79
CA VAL A 677 -17.79 8.82 -21.34
C VAL A 677 -16.90 9.83 -20.59
N ILE A 678 -15.67 10.04 -21.08
CA ILE A 678 -14.71 11.02 -20.58
C ILE A 678 -14.07 11.77 -21.76
N THR A 679 -13.62 13.01 -21.55
CA THR A 679 -12.98 13.84 -22.59
C THR A 679 -11.53 13.42 -22.83
N ALA A 680 -10.94 13.83 -23.96
CA ALA A 680 -9.53 13.55 -24.27
C ALA A 680 -8.57 14.10 -23.20
N ILE A 681 -8.85 15.31 -22.69
CA ILE A 681 -8.04 15.94 -21.63
C ILE A 681 -8.15 15.14 -20.32
N GLN A 682 -9.35 14.72 -19.93
CA GLN A 682 -9.54 13.83 -18.77
C GLN A 682 -8.90 12.45 -18.99
N GLY A 683 -8.87 11.97 -20.23
CA GLY A 683 -8.16 10.75 -20.59
C GLY A 683 -6.64 10.89 -20.44
N VAL A 684 -6.08 12.05 -20.77
CA VAL A 684 -4.66 12.36 -20.56
C VAL A 684 -4.34 12.50 -19.09
N GLU A 685 -5.16 13.22 -18.30
CA GLU A 685 -4.98 13.32 -16.85
C GLU A 685 -5.00 11.94 -16.17
N LEU A 686 -5.99 11.09 -16.51
CA LEU A 686 -6.08 9.73 -15.96
C LEU A 686 -4.93 8.81 -16.42
N LEU A 687 -4.37 9.01 -17.61
CA LEU A 687 -3.18 8.30 -18.06
C LEU A 687 -1.92 8.83 -17.35
N MET A 688 -1.85 10.12 -17.07
CA MET A 688 -0.76 10.71 -16.27
C MET A 688 -0.79 10.24 -14.83
N ASP A 689 -1.97 10.06 -14.24
CA ASP A 689 -2.14 9.46 -12.90
C ASP A 689 -1.68 7.99 -12.88
N LEU A 690 -1.72 7.27 -14.02
CA LEU A 690 -1.13 5.93 -14.20
C LEU A 690 0.38 5.94 -14.46
N GLY A 691 1.02 7.13 -14.43
CA GLY A 691 2.46 7.31 -14.56
C GLY A 691 2.98 7.34 -16.00
N TYR A 692 2.12 7.62 -16.98
CA TYR A 692 2.57 8.02 -18.33
C TYR A 692 2.89 9.51 -18.31
N ASP A 693 3.90 9.96 -19.04
CA ASP A 693 4.06 11.41 -19.21
C ASP A 693 2.96 11.98 -20.11
N GLU A 694 2.79 13.31 -20.10
CA GLU A 694 1.75 14.00 -20.87
C GLU A 694 1.84 13.66 -22.38
N SER A 695 3.06 13.51 -22.90
CA SER A 695 3.31 13.19 -24.31
C SER A 695 3.02 11.73 -24.65
N GLU A 696 3.33 10.79 -23.75
CA GLU A 696 2.95 9.38 -23.86
C GLU A 696 1.43 9.18 -23.79
N SER A 697 0.76 9.96 -22.95
CA SER A 697 -0.69 9.91 -22.76
C SER A 697 -1.44 10.35 -24.02
N TRP A 698 -0.99 11.45 -24.65
CA TRP A 698 -1.52 11.88 -25.96
C TRP A 698 -1.24 10.84 -27.05
N TYR A 699 -0.02 10.30 -27.10
CA TYR A 699 0.34 9.24 -28.05
C TYR A 699 -0.60 8.03 -27.93
N ILE A 700 -0.91 7.59 -26.71
CA ILE A 700 -1.82 6.48 -26.45
C ILE A 700 -3.23 6.74 -26.99
N LEU A 701 -3.77 7.96 -26.84
CA LEU A 701 -5.10 8.30 -27.36
C LEU A 701 -5.11 8.40 -28.89
N VAL A 702 -4.03 8.91 -29.49
CA VAL A 702 -3.86 9.05 -30.95
C VAL A 702 -3.74 7.70 -31.64
N ILE A 703 -2.90 6.78 -31.15
CA ILE A 703 -2.76 5.44 -31.79
C ILE A 703 -4.06 4.63 -31.72
N ASN A 704 -4.90 4.90 -30.72
CA ASN A 704 -6.19 4.21 -30.55
C ASN A 704 -7.35 4.88 -31.32
N LYS A 705 -7.06 5.90 -32.14
CA LYS A 705 -8.00 6.64 -32.99
C LYS A 705 -9.16 7.27 -32.21
N VAL A 706 -8.84 7.92 -31.10
CA VAL A 706 -9.85 8.42 -30.15
C VAL A 706 -10.06 9.94 -30.20
N VAL A 707 -9.16 10.69 -30.84
CA VAL A 707 -9.24 12.16 -30.97
C VAL A 707 -8.83 12.57 -32.40
N GLU A 708 -9.49 13.57 -32.97
CA GLU A 708 -9.07 14.28 -34.18
C GLU A 708 -9.34 15.81 -34.05
N ALA A 709 -8.43 16.59 -34.65
CA ALA A 709 -8.43 18.04 -34.93
C ALA A 709 -7.93 19.01 -33.83
N GLY A 710 -6.61 19.23 -33.84
CA GLY A 710 -5.85 20.32 -33.18
C GLY A 710 -4.34 20.09 -33.21
N ASP A 711 -3.91 19.12 -34.02
CA ASP A 711 -2.66 18.37 -33.94
C ASP A 711 -1.65 18.88 -34.98
N PRO A 712 -0.35 18.91 -34.67
CA PRO A 712 0.70 19.28 -35.62
C PRO A 712 0.62 18.42 -36.90
N GLU A 713 0.60 19.07 -38.07
CA GLU A 713 0.29 18.43 -39.37
C GLU A 713 1.50 17.65 -39.96
N GLY A 714 2.66 17.73 -39.32
CA GLY A 714 3.93 17.12 -39.76
C GLY A 714 5.00 17.09 -38.66
N TYR A 715 6.10 16.40 -38.92
CA TYR A 715 7.22 16.25 -37.99
C TYR A 715 7.87 17.60 -37.65
N TYR A 716 8.07 18.49 -38.64
CA TYR A 716 8.66 19.80 -38.39
C TYR A 716 7.68 20.79 -37.76
N ASP A 717 6.38 20.59 -37.93
CA ASP A 717 5.32 21.35 -37.26
C ASP A 717 5.29 21.05 -35.75
N MET A 718 5.41 19.76 -35.41
CA MET A 718 5.58 19.29 -34.04
C MET A 718 6.90 19.76 -33.43
N LYS A 719 8.00 19.70 -34.19
CA LYS A 719 9.32 20.18 -33.74
C LYS A 719 9.31 21.70 -33.49
N ARG A 720 8.56 22.48 -34.28
CA ARG A 720 8.45 23.94 -34.12
C ARG A 720 7.74 24.32 -32.81
N ALA A 721 6.72 23.57 -32.43
CA ALA A 721 6.04 23.75 -31.14
C ALA A 721 6.98 23.47 -29.96
N VAL A 722 7.79 22.41 -30.03
CA VAL A 722 8.79 22.06 -29.01
C VAL A 722 9.88 23.12 -28.90
N GLU A 723 10.40 23.63 -30.01
CA GLU A 723 11.43 24.68 -30.01
C GLU A 723 10.89 26.05 -29.54
N ALA A 724 9.62 26.37 -29.82
CA ALA A 724 8.95 27.55 -29.28
C ALA A 724 8.78 27.48 -27.75
N TYR A 725 8.56 26.28 -27.20
CA TYR A 725 8.53 26.06 -25.75
C TYR A 725 9.91 26.20 -25.11
N LYS A 726 10.98 25.66 -25.73
CA LYS A 726 12.37 25.89 -25.29
C LYS A 726 12.72 27.38 -25.26
N LYS A 727 12.29 28.12 -26.29
CA LYS A 727 12.40 29.59 -26.36
C LYS A 727 11.68 30.29 -25.21
N ALA A 728 10.46 29.87 -24.87
CA ALA A 728 9.69 30.44 -23.75
C ALA A 728 10.34 30.17 -22.38
N GLN A 729 11.07 29.06 -22.23
CA GLN A 729 11.83 28.72 -21.02
C GLN A 729 13.27 29.27 -20.99
N GLY A 730 13.69 30.07 -21.99
CA GLY A 730 15.03 30.62 -22.07
C GLY A 730 16.14 29.59 -22.35
N LYS A 731 15.78 28.40 -22.85
CA LYS A 731 16.73 27.35 -23.24
C LYS A 731 17.21 27.55 -24.68
N PRO A 732 18.39 27.02 -25.06
CA PRO A 732 18.83 27.01 -26.45
C PRO A 732 17.77 26.36 -27.35
N TYR A 733 17.40 27.04 -28.42
CA TYR A 733 16.34 26.59 -29.33
C TYR A 733 16.76 26.79 -30.79
N MET A 734 16.06 26.09 -31.69
CA MET A 734 16.27 26.11 -33.13
C MET A 734 15.04 26.66 -33.85
N ASP A 735 15.21 27.70 -34.66
CA ASP A 735 14.10 28.29 -35.41
C ASP A 735 13.81 27.51 -36.70
N ILE A 736 12.58 27.01 -36.83
CA ILE A 736 12.16 26.21 -37.99
C ILE A 736 11.48 27.15 -38.99
N PRO A 737 12.04 27.34 -40.20
CA PRO A 737 11.46 28.22 -41.21
C PRO A 737 10.08 27.74 -41.67
N ALA A 738 9.16 28.69 -41.90
CA ALA A 738 7.82 28.39 -42.40
C ALA A 738 7.84 27.62 -43.74
N GLU A 739 8.86 27.85 -44.56
CA GLU A 739 9.09 27.18 -45.84
C GLU A 739 9.17 25.65 -45.69
N VAL A 740 9.81 25.15 -44.61
CA VAL A 740 9.95 23.71 -44.32
C VAL A 740 8.59 23.09 -44.03
N LEU A 741 7.73 23.79 -43.27
CA LEU A 741 6.39 23.33 -42.92
C LEU A 741 5.50 23.25 -44.16
N THR A 742 5.55 24.26 -45.02
CA THR A 742 4.76 24.29 -46.25
C THR A 742 5.16 23.19 -47.22
N LEU A 743 6.47 22.90 -47.32
CA LEU A 743 6.99 21.82 -48.17
C LEU A 743 6.67 20.44 -47.59
N GLU A 744 6.75 20.26 -46.28
CA GLU A 744 6.38 19.00 -45.63
C GLU A 744 4.90 18.67 -45.85
N LYS A 745 4.03 19.67 -45.70
CA LYS A 745 2.60 19.53 -46.00
C LYS A 745 2.36 19.16 -47.47
N ALA A 746 3.02 19.85 -48.40
CA ALA A 746 2.91 19.56 -49.84
C ALA A 746 3.41 18.15 -50.20
N VAL A 747 4.50 17.69 -49.59
CA VAL A 747 5.03 16.31 -49.78
C VAL A 747 3.99 15.29 -49.34
N ARG A 748 3.36 15.50 -48.17
CA ARG A 748 2.36 14.59 -47.62
C ARG A 748 1.09 14.54 -48.47
N GLU A 749 0.57 15.69 -48.89
CA GLU A 749 -0.58 15.77 -49.79
C GLU A 749 -0.31 15.06 -51.12
N GLN A 750 0.90 15.21 -51.65
CA GLN A 750 1.34 14.56 -52.88
C GLN A 750 1.47 13.03 -52.73
N GLU A 751 1.95 12.54 -51.58
CA GLU A 751 1.96 11.09 -51.26
C GLU A 751 0.56 10.51 -51.19
N LEU A 752 -0.37 11.24 -50.57
CA LEU A 752 -1.77 10.85 -50.44
C LEU A 752 -2.48 10.83 -51.80
N LYS A 753 -2.16 11.78 -52.67
CA LYS A 753 -2.60 11.81 -54.07
C LYS A 753 -2.08 10.59 -54.85
N ILE A 754 -0.82 10.20 -54.67
CA ILE A 754 -0.27 8.99 -55.31
C ILE A 754 -0.95 7.72 -54.78
N ASP A 755 -1.17 7.61 -53.46
CA ASP A 755 -1.81 6.44 -52.86
C ASP A 755 -3.28 6.29 -53.28
N THR A 756 -4.01 7.40 -53.39
CA THR A 756 -5.37 7.42 -53.94
C THR A 756 -5.39 7.03 -55.43
N MET A 757 -4.49 7.57 -56.25
CA MET A 757 -4.38 7.17 -57.67
C MET A 757 -4.03 5.70 -57.85
N LYS A 758 -3.18 5.13 -56.97
CA LYS A 758 -2.89 3.68 -56.93
C LYS A 758 -4.12 2.85 -56.56
N LYS A 759 -4.90 3.29 -55.57
CA LYS A 759 -6.17 2.64 -55.18
C LYS A 759 -7.21 2.69 -56.29
N GLU A 760 -7.25 3.78 -57.06
CA GLU A 760 -8.14 3.97 -58.21
C GLU A 760 -7.68 3.22 -59.48
N LYS A 761 -6.52 2.56 -59.48
CA LYS A 761 -5.93 1.85 -60.64
C LYS A 761 -5.78 2.72 -61.90
N ARG A 762 -5.37 3.99 -61.72
CA ARG A 762 -5.07 4.88 -62.87
C ARG A 762 -3.85 4.39 -63.66
N GLU A 763 -3.70 4.87 -64.89
CA GLU A 763 -2.60 4.47 -65.77
C GLU A 763 -1.23 4.76 -65.13
N GLU A 764 -0.28 3.82 -65.30
CA GLU A 764 1.06 3.93 -64.70
C GLU A 764 1.82 5.18 -65.15
N ALA A 765 1.54 5.68 -66.36
CA ALA A 765 2.12 6.91 -66.89
C ALA A 765 1.72 8.14 -66.05
N ASP A 766 0.46 8.24 -65.63
CA ASP A 766 -0.03 9.36 -64.81
C ASP A 766 0.54 9.30 -63.39
N ILE A 767 0.65 8.10 -62.81
CA ILE A 767 1.24 7.90 -61.49
C ILE A 767 2.74 8.25 -61.53
N ALA A 768 3.45 7.92 -62.61
CA ALA A 768 4.87 8.22 -62.77
C ALA A 768 5.16 9.74 -62.78
N VAL A 769 4.26 10.55 -63.37
CA VAL A 769 4.39 12.02 -63.35
C VAL A 769 4.30 12.56 -61.92
N GLU A 770 3.33 12.10 -61.15
CA GLU A 770 3.11 12.55 -59.76
C GLU A 770 4.22 12.07 -58.81
N VAL A 771 4.78 10.87 -59.04
CA VAL A 771 5.95 10.34 -58.33
C VAL A 771 7.21 11.15 -58.63
N SER A 772 7.39 11.60 -59.88
CA SER A 772 8.49 12.50 -60.25
C SER A 772 8.38 13.85 -59.54
N ALA A 773 7.16 14.43 -59.48
CA ALA A 773 6.90 15.65 -58.73
C ALA A 773 7.17 15.50 -57.23
N LEU A 774 6.77 14.38 -56.62
CA LEU A 774 7.07 14.06 -55.22
C LEU A 774 8.60 13.99 -54.97
N SER A 775 9.34 13.35 -55.86
CA SER A 775 10.80 13.25 -55.76
C SER A 775 11.47 14.63 -55.76
N ASN A 776 11.02 15.53 -56.63
CA ASN A 776 11.51 16.91 -56.68
C ASN A 776 11.20 17.69 -55.40
N MET A 777 9.99 17.53 -54.84
CA MET A 777 9.59 18.16 -53.58
C MET A 777 10.43 17.65 -52.39
N LYS A 778 10.69 16.34 -52.31
CA LYS A 778 11.57 15.75 -51.28
C LYS A 778 13.01 16.25 -51.41
N GLN A 779 13.54 16.38 -52.62
CA GLN A 779 14.87 16.96 -52.84
C GLN A 779 14.94 18.44 -52.45
N ALA A 780 13.89 19.23 -52.73
CA ALA A 780 13.81 20.62 -52.30
C ALA A 780 13.78 20.75 -50.77
N LEU A 781 13.00 19.90 -50.09
CA LEU A 781 12.94 19.83 -48.63
C LEU A 781 14.32 19.51 -48.04
N ILE A 782 15.01 18.49 -48.55
CA ILE A 782 16.35 18.11 -48.09
C ILE A 782 17.37 19.24 -48.29
N ARG A 783 17.33 19.95 -49.43
CA ARG A 783 18.21 21.10 -49.69
C ARG A 783 18.00 22.22 -48.69
N ILE A 784 16.76 22.54 -48.36
CA ILE A 784 16.43 23.59 -47.37
C ILE A 784 16.88 23.17 -45.97
N LEU A 785 16.66 21.92 -45.60
CA LEU A 785 17.10 21.38 -44.31
C LEU A 785 18.62 21.43 -44.17
N MET A 786 19.39 21.06 -45.20
CA MET A 786 20.85 21.17 -45.18
C MET A 786 21.35 22.62 -45.18
N ALA A 787 20.77 23.49 -46.01
CA ALA A 787 21.17 24.90 -46.10
C ALA A 787 20.96 25.67 -44.78
N LYS A 788 19.96 25.27 -44.01
CA LYS A 788 19.61 25.86 -42.70
C LYS A 788 20.21 25.08 -41.52
N LYS A 789 21.02 24.04 -41.77
CA LYS A 789 21.60 23.13 -40.76
C LYS A 789 20.57 22.50 -39.81
N LEU A 790 19.36 22.19 -40.31
CA LEU A 790 18.23 21.60 -39.55
C LEU A 790 18.26 20.06 -39.49
N THR A 791 19.22 19.45 -40.20
CA THR A 791 19.54 18.00 -40.22
C THR A 791 20.56 17.63 -39.18
#